data_AF-A0A3E0Q9R9-F1
#
_entry.id   AF-A0A3E0Q9R9-F1
#
_cell.length_a   1.000
_cell.length_b   1.000
_cell.length_c   1.000
_cell.angle_alpha   90.00
_cell.angle_beta   90.00
_cell.angle_gamma   90.00
#
_symmetry.space_group_name_H-M   'P 1'
#
loop_
_entity.id
_entity.type
_entity.pdbx_description
1 polymer ?
#
loop_
_entity_poly.entity_id
_entity_poly.type
_entity_poly.pdbx_seq_one_letter_code
_entity_poly.pdbx_strand_id
1 'polypeptide(L)'
;MSADVRRLRLLACCALLTVASACGSDRSRERDRDDVAPAAGRSRFIPVDTSRLTALPYAYQLENAFPQLNFGNQRPLQLLYAPDGTSRVFVLCQNGKVHAFENREDEHATDVFLDLSTVVSRSGNEEGLLGLAFHPEYAENGEFFVCYSTEGPKTVVSRFRVSADDPARGDADSEEVLLTIDQPFRTQNGGSLEFGPDGYLYIGLGDGGSANDPQGHGQDLTTLLGSVLRIDVDSVDGDLPYAIPSDNPFVGRGDEARGEIWAYGFRNVWRLAFDRETGQLWGGDVGQDRYEEVNLIVKGGNYGWNQREGRHPLEEADNWGFFPTAPTENDGTHPPVTEYFHSEGRAVVGGRVYRGSRLPELHGAYLYADFVTGNVWALRYDSDERQVTSDTQICSSKAQIAGFGEDRDGEVYLCAFDGNIYRLRENADYLLGGEIRFPARLSETGLFESTAELRPVPGMIPYSVNVPLWSDHASKERYVALPAGGQVQFSETGQWEFPQGSVIVKTFSLDMKRDDPSTQRRLETRLLVNSPYGWEGYTYLWNDEQTDAFLSDVATTESFEIETGDGATTQHWYYPGRSDCKACHTAAGGFVLSLNTRQLNRDHDYGEGPVNQIAALAAMGVFSAPLPEDAATWEAYPEWSADASSPDENERLVRAYLDVNCAFCHAPGGPGNSPIDLRYHTPLERMALIGVPPRGTRSSREPASFLVSPGRPRDSELLLRMELRGPGQMPVLASTVADTRALQRIADWIAQLQPSGR
;
A
#
# COMPACT_ATOMS: atom_id res chain seq x y z
N MET A 1 5.63 53.12 12.32
CA MET A 1 6.40 54.20 12.97
C MET A 1 7.59 53.52 13.65
N SER A 2 8.76 53.47 13.01
CA SER A 2 9.88 54.45 13.17
C SER A 2 10.47 54.39 14.59
N ALA A 3 11.76 54.23 14.85
CA ALA A 3 12.93 54.07 14.01
C ALA A 3 14.11 53.57 14.88
N ASP A 4 15.10 53.13 14.15
CA ASP A 4 16.39 52.52 14.44
C ASP A 4 17.45 53.53 14.97
N VAL A 5 18.67 53.01 15.19
CA VAL A 5 20.01 53.66 15.09
C VAL A 5 20.86 53.82 16.38
N ARG A 6 21.74 52.80 16.60
CA ARG A 6 23.24 52.80 16.57
C ARG A 6 24.01 53.88 17.39
N ARG A 7 25.22 53.68 17.99
CA ARG A 7 26.44 52.96 17.53
C ARG A 7 27.66 53.18 18.49
N LEU A 8 28.75 52.43 18.23
CA LEU A 8 30.21 52.64 18.51
C LEU A 8 30.80 52.01 19.80
N ARG A 9 32.00 51.36 19.85
CA ARG A 9 33.00 50.87 18.87
C ARG A 9 34.18 50.18 19.65
N LEU A 10 34.80 49.14 19.06
CA LEU A 10 36.26 48.78 19.01
C LEU A 10 37.09 48.61 20.32
N LEU A 11 38.14 47.77 20.50
CA LEU A 11 38.87 46.73 19.72
C LEU A 11 39.95 46.09 20.67
N ALA A 12 40.34 44.83 20.40
CA ALA A 12 41.69 44.21 20.56
C ALA A 12 42.33 44.00 21.96
N CYS A 13 43.21 43.03 22.27
CA CYS A 13 43.72 41.77 21.69
C CYS A 13 44.76 41.17 22.68
N CYS A 14 45.00 39.85 22.59
CA CYS A 14 46.23 39.10 23.00
C CYS A 14 46.53 38.89 24.51
N ALA A 15 47.12 37.79 25.00
CA ALA A 15 47.53 36.48 24.45
C ALA A 15 48.03 35.54 25.59
N LEU A 16 47.65 34.25 25.48
CA LEU A 16 48.44 32.99 25.61
C LEU A 16 49.44 32.64 26.75
N LEU A 17 49.31 31.35 27.16
CA LEU A 17 50.31 30.30 27.45
C LEU A 17 50.86 30.06 28.89
N THR A 18 50.28 29.00 29.50
CA THR A 18 50.88 27.80 30.16
C THR A 18 52.31 27.82 30.71
N VAL A 19 52.49 27.36 31.96
CA VAL A 19 53.48 26.34 32.38
C VAL A 19 52.96 25.61 33.64
N ALA A 20 53.09 24.27 33.66
CA ALA A 20 52.79 23.37 34.76
C ALA A 20 53.97 23.21 35.76
N SER A 21 53.68 22.95 37.03
CA SER A 21 54.54 22.15 37.93
C SER A 21 53.77 21.69 39.17
N ALA A 22 54.02 20.45 39.56
CA ALA A 22 53.34 19.67 40.58
C ALA A 22 53.83 19.96 42.01
N CYS A 23 52.96 19.73 43.02
CA CYS A 23 53.21 18.88 44.20
C CYS A 23 52.14 19.10 45.30
N GLY A 24 51.43 18.03 45.66
CA GLY A 24 51.28 17.62 47.07
C GLY A 24 50.16 18.19 47.94
N SER A 25 49.15 17.33 48.15
CA SER A 25 48.49 16.97 49.43
C SER A 25 47.16 17.61 49.87
N ASP A 26 46.25 16.67 50.16
CA ASP A 26 45.16 16.63 51.14
C ASP A 26 43.71 17.05 50.80
N ARG A 27 42.96 16.04 50.32
CA ARG A 27 41.73 15.45 50.92
C ARG A 27 40.61 16.40 51.40
N SER A 28 39.46 16.36 50.72
CA SER A 28 38.39 15.38 51.01
C SER A 28 37.03 15.73 50.40
N ARG A 29 36.39 14.67 49.84
CA ARG A 29 34.94 14.40 49.67
C ARG A 29 34.15 15.14 48.60
N GLU A 30 34.07 14.52 47.43
CA GLU A 30 32.81 14.23 46.77
C GLU A 30 32.80 12.75 46.34
N ARG A 31 31.66 12.10 46.53
CA ARG A 31 31.48 10.65 46.35
C ARG A 31 31.32 10.36 44.86
N ASP A 32 32.27 9.60 44.31
CA ASP A 32 32.10 8.92 43.03
C ASP A 32 30.88 8.01 43.07
N ARG A 33 30.09 8.09 42.00
CA ARG A 33 29.19 7.01 41.59
C ARG A 33 30.11 5.91 41.08
N ASP A 34 30.29 4.87 41.89
CA ASP A 34 31.08 3.71 41.50
C ASP A 34 30.58 3.16 40.17
N ASP A 35 31.53 3.14 39.23
CA ASP A 35 31.54 2.37 38.01
C ASP A 35 31.15 0.92 38.31
N VAL A 36 30.03 0.48 37.74
CA VAL A 36 29.82 -0.95 37.51
C VAL A 36 30.80 -1.34 36.41
N ALA A 37 31.91 -1.96 36.81
CA ALA A 37 32.86 -2.55 35.88
C ALA A 37 32.12 -3.49 34.89
N PRO A 38 32.43 -3.43 33.58
CA PRO A 38 31.81 -4.33 32.62
C PRO A 38 32.15 -5.78 32.97
N ALA A 39 31.11 -6.60 33.06
CA ALA A 39 31.27 -8.06 33.14
C ALA A 39 32.13 -8.51 31.95
N ALA A 40 33.07 -9.40 32.23
CA ALA A 40 34.16 -9.79 31.37
C ALA A 40 33.72 -10.20 29.95
N GLY A 41 34.41 -9.65 28.93
CA GLY A 41 34.66 -10.37 27.68
C GLY A 41 34.24 -9.70 26.38
N ARG A 42 33.12 -8.97 26.32
CA ARG A 42 32.55 -8.53 25.03
C ARG A 42 32.66 -7.02 24.80
N SER A 43 33.11 -6.62 23.61
CA SER A 43 33.20 -5.22 23.21
C SER A 43 31.81 -4.57 23.18
N ARG A 44 31.74 -3.28 23.53
CA ARG A 44 30.55 -2.45 23.35
C ARG A 44 30.08 -2.56 21.89
N PHE A 45 28.76 -2.52 21.66
CA PHE A 45 28.19 -2.65 20.32
C PHE A 45 28.84 -1.63 19.36
N ILE A 46 29.10 -2.07 18.14
CA ILE A 46 29.65 -1.23 17.07
C ILE A 46 28.45 -0.70 16.26
N PRO A 47 28.25 0.62 16.16
CA PRO A 47 27.17 1.16 15.35
C PRO A 47 27.41 0.91 13.86
N VAL A 48 26.33 0.67 13.12
CA VAL A 48 26.34 0.51 11.67
C VAL A 48 25.81 1.79 11.03
N ASP A 49 26.47 2.28 9.98
CA ASP A 49 25.96 3.41 9.19
C ASP A 49 24.81 2.94 8.30
N THR A 50 23.58 3.20 8.76
CA THR A 50 22.34 2.88 8.05
C THR A 50 21.77 4.08 7.30
N SER A 51 22.50 5.20 7.22
CA SER A 51 21.97 6.47 6.69
C SER A 51 21.50 6.37 5.24
N ARG A 52 22.10 5.48 4.43
CA ARG A 52 21.70 5.19 3.05
C ARG A 52 20.29 4.59 2.92
N LEU A 53 19.83 3.91 3.97
CA LEU A 53 18.53 3.24 4.00
C LEU A 53 17.42 4.10 4.64
N THR A 54 17.77 5.29 5.17
CA THR A 54 16.81 6.18 5.84
C THR A 54 16.13 7.19 4.92
N ALA A 55 16.54 7.25 3.65
CA ALA A 55 15.89 8.06 2.62
C ALA A 55 14.68 7.32 2.03
N LEU A 56 13.75 8.08 1.44
CA LEU A 56 12.67 7.47 0.65
C LEU A 56 13.23 6.98 -0.70
N PRO A 57 12.82 5.80 -1.17
CA PRO A 57 13.24 5.24 -2.46
C PRO A 57 12.53 5.88 -3.66
N TYR A 58 11.88 7.03 -3.47
CA TYR A 58 10.98 7.63 -4.46
C TYR A 58 11.56 8.93 -4.98
N ALA A 59 11.65 9.05 -6.31
CA ALA A 59 12.17 10.24 -6.98
C ALA A 59 11.35 11.51 -6.74
N TYR A 60 10.08 11.36 -6.33
CA TYR A 60 9.17 12.47 -6.09
C TYR A 60 8.44 12.35 -4.76
N GLN A 61 7.95 13.48 -4.28
CA GLN A 61 7.09 13.61 -3.10
C GLN A 61 5.97 14.61 -3.38
N LEU A 62 4.89 14.52 -2.60
CA LEU A 62 3.83 15.51 -2.65
C LEU A 62 4.24 16.81 -1.97
N GLU A 63 3.86 17.92 -2.57
CA GLU A 63 3.94 19.28 -2.03
C GLU A 63 2.55 19.90 -2.10
N ASN A 64 2.10 20.55 -1.02
CA ASN A 64 0.82 21.28 -1.05
C ASN A 64 0.97 22.44 -2.05
N ALA A 65 0.17 22.40 -3.11
CA ALA A 65 0.22 23.39 -4.19
C ALA A 65 -0.34 24.75 -3.77
N PHE A 66 -1.23 24.77 -2.76
CA PHE A 66 -1.85 25.98 -2.22
C PHE A 66 -1.80 25.94 -0.67
N PRO A 67 -0.65 26.19 -0.04
CA PRO A 67 -0.46 26.02 1.41
C PRO A 67 -1.38 26.86 2.30
N GLN A 68 -2.02 27.88 1.72
CA GLN A 68 -2.93 28.80 2.42
C GLN A 68 -4.41 28.44 2.22
N LEU A 69 -4.70 27.43 1.39
CA LEU A 69 -6.04 26.90 1.15
C LEU A 69 -6.18 25.50 1.74
N ASN A 70 -7.35 25.22 2.32
CA ASN A 70 -7.74 23.87 2.70
C ASN A 70 -9.26 23.74 2.58
N PHE A 71 -9.71 22.72 1.87
CA PHE A 71 -11.12 22.45 1.61
C PHE A 71 -11.80 21.68 2.76
N GLY A 72 -11.07 21.28 3.79
CA GLY A 72 -11.57 20.55 4.95
C GLY A 72 -12.38 19.31 4.54
N ASN A 73 -13.54 19.12 5.16
CA ASN A 73 -14.43 17.98 4.90
C ASN A 73 -15.24 18.09 3.59
N GLN A 74 -14.96 19.08 2.74
CA GLN A 74 -15.64 19.24 1.45
C GLN A 74 -15.23 18.16 0.44
N ARG A 75 -14.05 17.54 0.64
CA ARG A 75 -13.47 16.45 -0.17
C ARG A 75 -13.27 16.87 -1.64
N PRO A 76 -12.17 17.57 -1.98
CA PRO A 76 -11.86 17.92 -3.35
C PRO A 76 -11.63 16.65 -4.18
N LEU A 77 -12.14 16.65 -5.42
CA LEU A 77 -12.15 15.49 -6.30
C LEU A 77 -11.57 15.79 -7.69
N GLN A 78 -11.61 17.05 -8.14
CA GLN A 78 -11.08 17.43 -9.43
C GLN A 78 -10.61 18.89 -9.38
N LEU A 79 -9.47 19.17 -10.00
CA LEU A 79 -9.04 20.53 -10.32
C LEU A 79 -9.01 20.67 -11.84
N LEU A 80 -9.51 21.77 -12.39
CA LEU A 80 -9.40 22.03 -13.82
C LEU A 80 -9.38 23.53 -14.11
N TYR A 81 -9.01 23.89 -15.33
CA TYR A 81 -9.11 25.24 -15.86
C TYR A 81 -10.24 25.32 -16.89
N ALA A 82 -10.74 26.53 -17.13
CA ALA A 82 -11.70 26.78 -18.21
C ALA A 82 -10.97 27.32 -19.46
N PRO A 83 -11.42 27.01 -20.69
CA PRO A 83 -10.83 27.55 -21.92
C PRO A 83 -11.30 29.00 -22.18
N ASP A 84 -11.20 29.88 -21.17
CA ASP A 84 -11.59 31.30 -21.22
C ASP A 84 -10.37 32.27 -21.31
N GLY A 85 -9.16 31.73 -21.39
CA GLY A 85 -7.92 32.50 -21.43
C GLY A 85 -7.48 33.08 -20.08
N THR A 86 -8.21 32.83 -19.00
CA THR A 86 -7.82 33.26 -17.65
C THR A 86 -6.80 32.30 -17.01
N SER A 87 -6.31 32.65 -15.83
CA SER A 87 -5.46 31.80 -14.98
C SER A 87 -6.24 31.13 -13.85
N ARG A 88 -7.58 31.19 -13.89
CA ARG A 88 -8.42 30.64 -12.84
C ARG A 88 -8.45 29.12 -12.92
N VAL A 89 -8.43 28.50 -11.75
CA VAL A 89 -8.69 27.07 -11.57
C VAL A 89 -9.97 26.88 -10.78
N PHE A 90 -10.62 25.76 -11.05
CA PHE A 90 -11.87 25.34 -10.45
C PHE A 90 -11.64 24.04 -9.70
N VAL A 91 -12.09 23.96 -8.46
CA VAL A 91 -12.01 22.76 -7.63
C VAL A 91 -13.41 22.26 -7.35
N LEU A 92 -13.74 21.11 -7.93
CA LEU A 92 -14.96 20.38 -7.62
C LEU A 92 -14.78 19.61 -6.31
N CYS A 93 -15.72 19.79 -5.39
CA CYS A 93 -15.78 19.13 -4.11
C CYS A 93 -17.00 18.20 -4.02
N GLN A 94 -16.79 17.01 -3.47
CA GLN A 94 -17.83 15.97 -3.37
C GLN A 94 -19.10 16.47 -2.67
N ASN A 95 -18.97 17.45 -1.75
CA ASN A 95 -20.06 18.11 -1.03
C ASN A 95 -21.06 18.92 -1.88
N GLY A 96 -20.92 18.93 -3.21
CA GLY A 96 -21.83 19.65 -4.10
C GLY A 96 -21.39 21.07 -4.41
N LYS A 97 -20.14 21.44 -4.11
CA LYS A 97 -19.64 22.80 -4.38
C LYS A 97 -18.50 22.79 -5.39
N VAL A 98 -18.50 23.79 -6.25
CA VAL A 98 -17.35 24.14 -7.09
C VAL A 98 -16.77 25.44 -6.58
N HIS A 99 -15.47 25.46 -6.33
CA HIS A 99 -14.72 26.65 -5.93
C HIS A 99 -13.91 27.17 -7.12
N ALA A 100 -13.74 28.47 -7.26
CA ALA A 100 -12.89 29.11 -8.24
C ALA A 100 -11.90 30.07 -7.55
N PHE A 101 -10.67 30.12 -8.05
CA PHE A 101 -9.63 31.03 -7.56
C PHE A 101 -8.50 31.17 -8.59
N GLU A 102 -7.64 32.18 -8.43
CA GLU A 102 -6.47 32.34 -9.28
C GLU A 102 -5.44 31.25 -9.00
N ASN A 103 -4.86 30.64 -10.03
CA ASN A 103 -3.87 29.58 -9.87
C ASN A 103 -2.52 30.14 -9.38
N ARG A 104 -2.45 30.43 -8.08
CA ARG A 104 -1.28 31.00 -7.41
C ARG A 104 -1.06 30.31 -6.07
N GLU A 105 0.19 29.95 -5.80
CA GLU A 105 0.59 29.29 -4.55
C GLU A 105 0.26 30.11 -3.29
N ASP A 106 0.28 31.44 -3.40
CA ASP A 106 -0.02 32.38 -2.32
C ASP A 106 -1.49 32.79 -2.23
N GLU A 107 -2.41 32.08 -2.90
CA GLU A 107 -3.83 32.36 -2.84
C GLU A 107 -4.42 32.00 -1.46
N HIS A 108 -5.23 32.88 -0.88
CA HIS A 108 -5.70 32.76 0.51
C HIS A 108 -7.22 32.56 0.63
N ALA A 109 -7.96 32.72 -0.47
CA ALA A 109 -9.41 32.56 -0.49
C ALA A 109 -9.89 31.94 -1.80
N THR A 110 -11.08 31.35 -1.75
CA THR A 110 -11.79 30.84 -2.91
C THR A 110 -13.19 31.45 -2.99
N ASP A 111 -13.70 31.58 -4.21
CA ASP A 111 -15.10 31.90 -4.47
C ASP A 111 -15.89 30.63 -4.74
N VAL A 112 -17.11 30.54 -4.20
CA VAL A 112 -18.02 29.44 -4.55
C VAL A 112 -18.63 29.72 -5.93
N PHE A 113 -18.07 29.09 -6.95
CA PHE A 113 -18.56 29.20 -8.33
C PHE A 113 -19.96 28.60 -8.48
N LEU A 114 -20.22 27.41 -7.94
CA LEU A 114 -21.51 26.72 -7.98
C LEU A 114 -21.80 26.03 -6.65
N ASP A 115 -23.04 26.06 -6.18
CA ASP A 115 -23.49 25.37 -4.96
C ASP A 115 -24.75 24.53 -5.23
N LEU A 116 -24.56 23.22 -5.39
CA LEU A 116 -25.60 22.21 -5.54
C LEU A 116 -25.78 21.38 -4.26
N SER A 117 -25.23 21.82 -3.13
CA SER A 117 -25.21 21.02 -1.88
C SER A 117 -26.60 20.66 -1.31
N THR A 118 -27.66 21.28 -1.82
CA THR A 118 -29.05 20.99 -1.42
C THR A 118 -29.72 19.89 -2.23
N VAL A 119 -29.20 19.57 -3.43
CA VAL A 119 -29.74 18.53 -4.33
C VAL A 119 -28.82 17.30 -4.42
N VAL A 120 -27.53 17.49 -4.17
CA VAL A 120 -26.52 16.44 -4.20
C VAL A 120 -26.65 15.50 -3.00
N SER A 121 -26.80 14.20 -3.26
CA SER A 121 -26.73 13.15 -2.25
C SER A 121 -25.29 12.79 -1.91
N ARG A 122 -25.04 12.51 -0.63
CA ARG A 122 -23.78 11.95 -0.09
C ARG A 122 -24.06 10.89 0.97
N SER A 123 -25.17 10.19 0.79
CA SER A 123 -25.60 9.12 1.68
C SER A 123 -24.71 7.89 1.51
N GLY A 124 -24.22 7.63 0.29
CA GLY A 124 -23.09 6.74 -0.01
C GLY A 124 -21.74 7.47 -0.01
N ASN A 125 -20.64 6.74 0.20
CA ASN A 125 -19.30 7.34 0.23
C ASN A 125 -18.79 7.75 -1.16
N GLU A 126 -19.28 7.09 -2.22
CA GLU A 126 -18.96 7.37 -3.62
C GLU A 126 -19.97 8.33 -4.28
N GLU A 127 -21.08 8.62 -3.61
CA GLU A 127 -22.04 9.63 -4.07
C GLU A 127 -21.48 11.05 -3.87
N GLY A 128 -21.96 11.99 -4.69
CA GLY A 128 -21.67 13.41 -4.52
C GLY A 128 -21.78 14.18 -5.81
N LEU A 129 -21.13 15.33 -5.86
CA LEU A 129 -20.74 15.97 -7.11
C LEU A 129 -19.43 15.33 -7.56
N LEU A 130 -19.41 14.71 -8.74
CA LEU A 130 -18.38 13.74 -9.15
C LEU A 130 -17.58 14.18 -10.37
N GLY A 131 -18.20 14.89 -11.31
CA GLY A 131 -17.55 15.39 -12.53
C GLY A 131 -17.88 16.85 -12.83
N LEU A 132 -16.89 17.56 -13.37
CA LEU A 132 -17.02 18.91 -13.94
C LEU A 132 -16.24 18.95 -15.25
N ALA A 133 -16.86 19.49 -16.30
CA ALA A 133 -16.21 19.76 -17.57
C ALA A 133 -16.70 21.11 -18.13
N PHE A 134 -15.79 21.91 -18.68
CA PHE A 134 -16.15 23.13 -19.41
C PHE A 134 -16.31 22.82 -20.89
N HIS A 135 -17.28 23.45 -21.55
CA HIS A 135 -17.41 23.34 -23.00
C HIS A 135 -16.12 23.78 -23.70
N PRO A 136 -15.68 23.16 -24.81
CA PRO A 136 -14.52 23.63 -25.57
C PRO A 136 -14.63 25.10 -26.01
N GLU A 137 -15.86 25.57 -26.24
CA GLU A 137 -16.19 26.97 -26.58
C GLU A 137 -16.69 27.78 -25.36
N TYR A 138 -16.29 27.43 -24.13
CA TYR A 138 -16.75 28.11 -22.90
C TYR A 138 -16.52 29.63 -22.91
N ALA A 139 -15.46 30.11 -23.56
CA ALA A 139 -15.23 31.55 -23.73
C ALA A 139 -16.36 32.28 -24.47
N GLU A 140 -17.08 31.56 -25.33
CA GLU A 140 -18.13 32.10 -26.19
C GLU A 140 -19.53 31.81 -25.64
N ASN A 141 -19.77 30.57 -25.20
CA ASN A 141 -21.10 30.11 -24.78
C ASN A 141 -21.31 30.11 -23.25
N GLY A 142 -20.23 30.14 -22.47
CA GLY A 142 -20.28 30.09 -21.02
C GLY A 142 -20.79 28.76 -20.44
N GLU A 143 -20.83 27.69 -21.22
CA GLU A 143 -21.45 26.41 -20.83
C GLU A 143 -20.49 25.48 -20.10
N PHE A 144 -20.96 24.89 -19.00
CA PHE A 144 -20.23 23.87 -18.25
C PHE A 144 -21.18 22.76 -17.81
N PHE A 145 -20.62 21.59 -17.54
CA PHE A 145 -21.35 20.36 -17.32
C PHE A 145 -20.93 19.75 -16.00
N VAL A 146 -21.90 19.22 -15.25
CA VAL A 146 -21.66 18.54 -13.98
C VAL A 146 -22.31 17.18 -13.97
N CYS A 147 -21.69 16.24 -13.26
CA CYS A 147 -22.23 14.93 -12.97
C CYS A 147 -22.38 14.76 -11.46
N TYR A 148 -23.58 14.45 -10.97
CA TYR A 148 -23.85 14.33 -9.55
C TYR A 148 -24.88 13.27 -9.18
N SER A 149 -24.82 12.80 -7.94
CA SER A 149 -25.75 11.84 -7.35
C SER A 149 -26.92 12.54 -6.67
N THR A 150 -28.12 11.95 -6.73
CA THR A 150 -29.35 12.44 -6.04
C THR A 150 -29.92 11.41 -5.08
N GLU A 151 -30.85 11.82 -4.21
CA GLU A 151 -31.62 10.89 -3.37
C GLU A 151 -32.62 10.06 -4.20
N GLY A 152 -32.86 8.81 -3.78
CA GLY A 152 -33.55 7.82 -4.61
C GLY A 152 -32.65 7.36 -5.75
N PRO A 153 -31.50 6.77 -5.40
CA PRO A 153 -30.19 6.98 -6.02
C PRO A 153 -30.25 7.05 -7.54
N LYS A 154 -29.78 8.18 -8.08
CA LYS A 154 -29.61 8.41 -9.52
C LYS A 154 -28.31 9.17 -9.80
N THR A 155 -27.74 8.94 -10.97
CA THR A 155 -26.72 9.82 -11.56
C THR A 155 -27.41 10.81 -12.50
N VAL A 156 -27.10 12.09 -12.34
CA VAL A 156 -27.61 13.18 -13.18
C VAL A 156 -26.43 13.85 -13.87
N VAL A 157 -26.52 14.03 -15.19
CA VAL A 157 -25.60 14.87 -15.96
C VAL A 157 -26.37 16.09 -16.43
N SER A 158 -25.89 17.28 -16.08
CA SER A 158 -26.57 18.54 -16.35
C SER A 158 -25.63 19.55 -16.99
N ARG A 159 -26.18 20.34 -17.91
CA ARG A 159 -25.59 21.56 -18.46
C ARG A 159 -26.00 22.76 -17.60
N PHE A 160 -25.08 23.69 -17.41
CA PHE A 160 -25.27 24.98 -16.76
C PHE A 160 -24.56 26.06 -17.57
N ARG A 161 -24.87 27.33 -17.28
CA ARG A 161 -24.21 28.51 -17.85
C ARG A 161 -23.57 29.35 -16.75
N VAL A 162 -22.46 29.99 -17.09
CA VAL A 162 -21.88 31.06 -16.27
C VAL A 162 -22.89 32.21 -16.14
N SER A 163 -22.90 32.88 -14.99
CA SER A 163 -23.76 34.03 -14.77
C SER A 163 -23.40 35.15 -15.77
N ALA A 164 -24.43 35.71 -16.40
CA ALA A 164 -24.28 36.86 -17.29
C ALA A 164 -23.84 38.13 -16.54
N ASP A 165 -24.09 38.20 -15.22
CA ASP A 165 -23.78 39.35 -14.37
C ASP A 165 -22.44 39.23 -13.65
N ASP A 166 -21.97 38.00 -13.40
CA ASP A 166 -20.72 37.72 -12.69
C ASP A 166 -19.99 36.49 -13.28
N PRO A 167 -18.93 36.68 -14.09
CA PRO A 167 -18.18 35.58 -14.68
C PRO A 167 -17.39 34.75 -13.66
N ALA A 168 -17.38 35.13 -12.37
CA ALA A 168 -16.86 34.33 -11.27
C ALA A 168 -17.91 33.39 -10.64
N ARG A 169 -19.15 33.34 -11.17
CA ARG A 169 -20.25 32.51 -10.66
C ARG A 169 -20.93 31.74 -11.78
N GLY A 170 -21.27 30.49 -11.52
CA GLY A 170 -22.23 29.73 -12.31
C GLY A 170 -23.66 30.10 -11.93
N ASP A 171 -24.56 30.14 -12.91
CA ASP A 171 -25.99 30.34 -12.67
C ASP A 171 -26.66 29.00 -12.36
N ALA A 172 -26.95 28.74 -11.08
CA ALA A 172 -27.61 27.50 -10.66
C ALA A 172 -29.04 27.36 -11.20
N ASP A 173 -29.71 28.46 -11.57
CA ASP A 173 -31.06 28.42 -12.14
C ASP A 173 -31.05 28.12 -13.65
N SER A 174 -29.86 28.06 -14.26
CA SER A 174 -29.69 27.72 -15.69
C SER A 174 -29.65 26.22 -15.98
N GLU A 175 -29.89 25.37 -14.98
CA GLU A 175 -29.78 23.91 -15.11
C GLU A 175 -30.63 23.36 -16.25
N GLU A 176 -29.98 22.58 -17.12
CA GLU A 176 -30.62 21.73 -18.11
C GLU A 176 -30.12 20.29 -17.94
N VAL A 177 -31.01 19.41 -17.49
CA VAL A 177 -30.69 17.99 -17.29
C VAL A 177 -30.56 17.30 -18.64
N LEU A 178 -29.39 16.74 -18.92
CA LEU A 178 -29.10 16.00 -20.15
C LEU A 178 -29.42 14.51 -20.01
N LEU A 179 -28.98 13.91 -18.89
CA LEU A 179 -29.16 12.50 -18.59
C LEU A 179 -29.60 12.33 -17.14
N THR A 180 -30.51 11.38 -16.92
CA THR A 180 -30.83 10.85 -15.60
C THR A 180 -30.81 9.34 -15.67
N ILE A 181 -29.95 8.73 -14.86
CA ILE A 181 -29.67 7.30 -14.87
C ILE A 181 -29.98 6.76 -13.48
N ASP A 182 -30.92 5.83 -13.38
CA ASP A 182 -31.24 5.19 -12.11
C ASP A 182 -30.05 4.34 -11.64
N GLN A 183 -29.70 4.46 -10.35
CA GLN A 183 -28.61 3.72 -9.73
C GLN A 183 -29.19 2.64 -8.81
N PRO A 184 -28.88 1.36 -9.03
CA PRO A 184 -29.43 0.30 -8.19
C PRO A 184 -28.84 0.31 -6.77
N PHE A 185 -27.59 0.77 -6.61
CA PHE A 185 -26.91 0.90 -5.33
C PHE A 185 -26.22 2.28 -5.19
N ARG A 186 -25.68 2.57 -4.01
CA ARG A 186 -25.04 3.85 -3.65
C ARG A 186 -23.52 3.84 -3.82
N THR A 187 -23.00 2.92 -4.63
CA THR A 187 -21.59 2.64 -4.88
C THR A 187 -21.41 2.37 -6.36
N GLN A 188 -20.18 2.45 -6.85
CA GLN A 188 -19.83 2.23 -8.26
C GLN A 188 -20.56 3.21 -9.17
N ASN A 189 -20.60 4.48 -8.76
CA ASN A 189 -21.34 5.54 -9.44
C ASN A 189 -20.58 6.15 -10.63
N GLY A 190 -19.25 5.97 -10.70
CA GLY A 190 -18.38 6.67 -11.65
C GLY A 190 -18.53 8.19 -11.57
N GLY A 191 -18.79 8.84 -12.71
CA GLY A 191 -19.20 10.23 -12.80
C GLY A 191 -18.16 11.19 -13.39
N SER A 192 -17.04 10.67 -13.92
CA SER A 192 -16.05 11.51 -14.62
C SER A 192 -16.64 12.10 -15.91
N LEU A 193 -16.32 13.37 -16.17
CA LEU A 193 -16.69 14.09 -17.39
C LEU A 193 -15.44 14.61 -18.09
N GLU A 194 -15.31 14.38 -19.40
CA GLU A 194 -14.21 14.89 -20.22
C GLU A 194 -14.71 15.24 -21.62
N PHE A 195 -14.25 16.36 -22.18
CA PHE A 195 -14.43 16.60 -23.61
C PHE A 195 -13.31 15.94 -24.41
N GLY A 196 -13.68 15.18 -25.42
CA GLY A 196 -12.73 14.59 -26.35
C GLY A 196 -12.15 15.62 -27.32
N PRO A 197 -11.03 15.28 -28.01
CA PRO A 197 -10.48 16.10 -29.08
C PRO A 197 -11.42 16.23 -30.29
N ASP A 198 -12.45 15.39 -30.33
CA ASP A 198 -13.53 15.41 -31.31
C ASP A 198 -14.70 16.36 -30.95
N GLY A 199 -14.64 17.03 -29.79
CA GLY A 199 -15.64 18.00 -29.34
C GLY A 199 -16.83 17.40 -28.59
N TYR A 200 -16.88 16.07 -28.43
CA TYR A 200 -18.00 15.41 -27.75
C TYR A 200 -17.74 15.22 -26.25
N LEU A 201 -18.82 15.13 -25.47
CA LEU A 201 -18.75 14.88 -24.03
C LEU A 201 -18.69 13.37 -23.76
N TYR A 202 -17.64 12.96 -23.05
CA TYR A 202 -17.44 11.60 -22.56
C TYR A 202 -17.81 11.50 -21.09
N ILE A 203 -18.53 10.44 -20.72
CA ILE A 203 -19.10 10.24 -19.38
C ILE A 203 -18.72 8.83 -18.91
N GLY A 204 -17.95 8.74 -17.82
CA GLY A 204 -17.60 7.45 -17.22
C GLY A 204 -18.64 7.04 -16.18
N LEU A 205 -19.15 5.81 -16.26
CA LEU A 205 -20.13 5.26 -15.33
C LEU A 205 -19.68 3.87 -14.86
N GLY A 206 -19.87 3.59 -13.58
CA GLY A 206 -19.76 2.22 -13.07
C GLY A 206 -21.02 1.41 -13.34
N ASP A 207 -20.98 0.12 -12.99
CA ASP A 207 -22.08 -0.85 -13.13
C ASP A 207 -23.29 -0.54 -12.22
N GLY A 208 -23.15 0.43 -11.32
CA GLY A 208 -24.17 0.86 -10.38
C GLY A 208 -24.23 0.03 -9.09
N GLY A 209 -23.33 -0.94 -8.94
CA GLY A 209 -22.84 -1.39 -7.66
C GLY A 209 -23.26 -2.75 -7.17
N SER A 210 -22.92 -2.95 -5.89
CA SER A 210 -22.81 -4.22 -5.16
C SER A 210 -21.68 -5.13 -5.66
N ALA A 211 -21.35 -6.13 -4.86
CA ALA A 211 -20.34 -7.12 -5.23
C ALA A 211 -20.81 -8.01 -6.38
N ASN A 212 -19.89 -8.32 -7.30
CA ASN A 212 -20.02 -9.20 -8.46
C ASN A 212 -21.04 -8.75 -9.51
N ASP A 213 -21.45 -7.47 -9.52
CA ASP A 213 -22.44 -6.93 -10.45
C ASP A 213 -23.69 -7.81 -10.56
N PRO A 214 -24.55 -7.83 -9.53
CA PRO A 214 -25.70 -8.73 -9.49
C PRO A 214 -26.72 -8.48 -10.62
N GLN A 215 -26.59 -7.36 -11.35
CA GLN A 215 -27.46 -6.99 -12.47
C GLN A 215 -26.81 -7.29 -13.82
N GLY A 216 -25.53 -7.63 -13.86
CA GLY A 216 -24.79 -7.95 -15.08
C GLY A 216 -24.62 -6.75 -16.01
N HIS A 217 -24.68 -5.53 -15.45
CA HIS A 217 -24.63 -4.28 -16.22
C HIS A 217 -23.31 -4.09 -16.97
N GLY A 218 -22.20 -4.63 -16.48
CA GLY A 218 -20.92 -4.55 -17.17
C GLY A 218 -20.97 -5.13 -18.59
N GLN A 219 -21.78 -6.17 -18.83
CA GLN A 219 -21.92 -6.81 -20.15
C GLN A 219 -23.24 -6.52 -20.87
N ASP A 220 -24.12 -5.71 -20.27
CA ASP A 220 -25.44 -5.40 -20.80
C ASP A 220 -25.44 -4.07 -21.56
N LEU A 221 -25.45 -4.14 -22.89
CA LEU A 221 -25.49 -2.96 -23.76
C LEU A 221 -26.84 -2.23 -23.75
N THR A 222 -27.88 -2.77 -23.13
CA THR A 222 -29.21 -2.14 -23.05
C THR A 222 -29.32 -1.10 -21.92
N THR A 223 -28.36 -1.11 -20.99
CA THR A 223 -28.19 -0.08 -19.95
C THR A 223 -27.04 0.87 -20.27
N LEU A 224 -27.01 2.04 -19.61
CA LEU A 224 -25.88 2.98 -19.68
C LEU A 224 -24.82 2.73 -18.60
N LEU A 225 -25.12 1.86 -17.64
CA LEU A 225 -24.20 1.51 -16.55
C LEU A 225 -23.06 0.62 -17.07
N GLY A 226 -21.95 0.56 -16.33
CA GLY A 226 -20.75 -0.22 -16.66
C GLY A 226 -20.06 0.21 -17.94
N SER A 227 -20.18 1.50 -18.30
CA SER A 227 -19.87 2.02 -19.63
C SER A 227 -19.19 3.39 -19.60
N VAL A 228 -18.46 3.68 -20.68
CA VAL A 228 -18.09 5.05 -21.07
C VAL A 228 -19.02 5.48 -22.19
N LEU A 229 -19.72 6.59 -21.99
CA LEU A 229 -20.63 7.18 -22.98
C LEU A 229 -19.92 8.26 -23.80
N ARG A 230 -20.45 8.56 -24.98
CA ARG A 230 -20.04 9.69 -25.85
C ARG A 230 -21.26 10.33 -26.48
N ILE A 231 -21.53 11.60 -26.17
CA ILE A 231 -22.70 12.34 -26.63
C ILE A 231 -22.34 13.70 -27.25
N ASP A 232 -23.17 14.17 -28.17
CA ASP A 232 -23.10 15.52 -28.74
C ASP A 232 -24.02 16.47 -27.98
N VAL A 233 -23.43 17.44 -27.29
CA VAL A 233 -24.15 18.42 -26.46
C VAL A 233 -24.52 19.69 -27.21
N ASP A 234 -24.00 19.87 -28.44
CA ASP A 234 -24.27 21.03 -29.31
C ASP A 234 -25.51 20.82 -30.19
N SER A 235 -25.98 19.57 -30.28
CA SER A 235 -27.13 19.16 -31.08
C SER A 235 -28.20 18.48 -30.22
N VAL A 236 -29.43 18.42 -30.73
CA VAL A 236 -30.55 17.70 -30.12
C VAL A 236 -31.04 16.60 -31.05
N ASP A 237 -31.45 15.45 -30.51
CA ASP A 237 -32.02 14.34 -31.26
C ASP A 237 -33.42 13.96 -30.73
N GLY A 238 -34.45 14.37 -31.47
CA GLY A 238 -35.84 14.16 -31.06
C GLY A 238 -36.17 14.87 -29.75
N ASP A 239 -36.54 14.10 -28.73
CA ASP A 239 -36.84 14.59 -27.39
C ASP A 239 -35.60 14.61 -26.47
N LEU A 240 -34.45 14.12 -26.94
CA LEU A 240 -33.20 14.15 -26.17
C LEU A 240 -32.57 15.55 -26.26
N PRO A 241 -32.13 16.15 -25.14
CA PRO A 241 -31.45 17.45 -25.11
C PRO A 241 -29.99 17.39 -25.59
N TYR A 242 -29.57 16.24 -26.12
CA TYR A 242 -28.29 15.95 -26.75
C TYR A 242 -28.54 15.08 -27.99
N ALA A 243 -27.56 14.97 -28.88
CA ALA A 243 -27.58 14.02 -29.99
C ALA A 243 -26.61 12.86 -29.78
N ILE A 244 -26.88 11.73 -30.43
CA ILE A 244 -25.98 10.57 -30.43
C ILE A 244 -25.08 10.67 -31.67
N PRO A 245 -23.74 10.78 -31.52
CA PRO A 245 -22.84 10.82 -32.67
C PRO A 245 -23.06 9.61 -33.59
N SER A 246 -23.28 9.87 -34.88
CA SER A 246 -23.64 8.81 -35.85
C SER A 246 -22.58 7.72 -36.02
N ASP A 247 -21.34 8.01 -35.62
CA ASP A 247 -20.24 7.07 -35.67
C ASP A 247 -20.04 6.30 -34.36
N ASN A 248 -20.86 6.49 -33.33
CA ASN A 248 -20.80 5.66 -32.11
C ASN A 248 -20.96 4.17 -32.46
N PRO A 249 -20.23 3.27 -31.75
CA PRO A 249 -20.08 1.86 -32.15
C PRO A 249 -21.37 1.03 -32.10
N PHE A 250 -22.37 1.48 -31.33
CA PHE A 250 -23.62 0.74 -31.11
C PHE A 250 -24.87 1.43 -31.71
N VAL A 251 -24.68 2.47 -32.52
CA VAL A 251 -25.80 3.14 -33.22
C VAL A 251 -26.49 2.18 -34.18
N GLY A 252 -27.82 2.28 -34.26
CA GLY A 252 -28.63 1.49 -35.19
C GLY A 252 -28.92 0.06 -34.75
N ARG A 253 -28.59 -0.31 -33.50
CA ARG A 253 -28.89 -1.62 -32.92
C ARG A 253 -30.27 -1.73 -32.25
N GLY A 254 -31.07 -0.67 -32.30
CA GLY A 254 -32.43 -0.66 -31.72
C GLY A 254 -32.40 -0.97 -30.22
N ASP A 255 -33.32 -1.83 -29.77
CA ASP A 255 -33.44 -2.17 -28.34
C ASP A 255 -32.31 -3.11 -27.84
N GLU A 256 -31.40 -3.56 -28.71
CA GLU A 256 -30.28 -4.44 -28.32
C GLU A 256 -29.10 -3.67 -27.72
N ALA A 257 -28.98 -2.37 -27.99
CA ALA A 257 -27.91 -1.55 -27.44
C ALA A 257 -28.25 -0.06 -27.40
N ARG A 258 -27.72 0.65 -26.40
CA ARG A 258 -27.80 2.10 -26.29
C ARG A 258 -26.77 2.77 -27.19
N GLY A 259 -27.24 3.69 -28.05
CA GLY A 259 -26.39 4.39 -29.02
C GLY A 259 -25.36 5.33 -28.37
N GLU A 260 -25.59 5.74 -27.13
CA GLU A 260 -24.70 6.58 -26.33
C GLU A 260 -23.39 5.88 -25.93
N ILE A 261 -23.37 4.54 -25.91
CA ILE A 261 -22.22 3.76 -25.44
C ILE A 261 -21.04 3.91 -26.42
N TRP A 262 -19.88 4.30 -25.89
CA TRP A 262 -18.60 4.30 -26.58
C TRP A 262 -17.78 3.03 -26.29
N ALA A 263 -17.76 2.61 -25.03
CA ALA A 263 -17.12 1.38 -24.55
C ALA A 263 -17.87 0.85 -23.32
N TYR A 264 -17.75 -0.44 -23.03
CA TYR A 264 -18.49 -1.14 -21.97
C TYR A 264 -17.61 -2.20 -21.29
N GLY A 265 -18.13 -2.88 -20.28
CA GLY A 265 -17.36 -3.90 -19.54
C GLY A 265 -16.53 -3.33 -18.40
N PHE A 266 -16.96 -2.20 -17.82
CA PHE A 266 -16.29 -1.58 -16.68
C PHE A 266 -17.03 -1.81 -15.37
N ARG A 267 -16.29 -1.79 -14.26
CA ARG A 267 -16.86 -1.88 -12.92
C ARG A 267 -17.21 -0.52 -12.35
N ASN A 268 -16.23 0.37 -12.24
CA ASN A 268 -16.35 1.71 -11.69
C ASN A 268 -15.24 2.64 -12.22
N VAL A 269 -15.45 3.16 -13.44
CA VAL A 269 -14.54 4.16 -14.05
C VAL A 269 -14.56 5.44 -13.23
N TRP A 270 -13.50 5.68 -12.45
CA TRP A 270 -13.46 6.79 -11.48
C TRP A 270 -12.98 8.11 -12.09
N ARG A 271 -11.85 8.10 -12.83
CA ARG A 271 -11.37 9.26 -13.61
C ARG A 271 -11.02 8.86 -15.03
N LEU A 272 -11.56 9.64 -15.97
CA LEU A 272 -11.19 9.67 -17.37
C LEU A 272 -10.22 10.82 -17.63
N ALA A 273 -9.37 10.68 -18.63
CA ALA A 273 -8.51 11.76 -19.12
C ALA A 273 -8.15 11.57 -20.58
N PHE A 274 -8.35 12.61 -21.40
CA PHE A 274 -7.70 12.67 -22.70
C PHE A 274 -6.27 13.20 -22.55
N ASP A 275 -5.33 12.55 -23.23
CA ASP A 275 -4.03 13.15 -23.49
C ASP A 275 -4.15 14.21 -24.58
N ARG A 276 -3.83 15.46 -24.24
CA ARG A 276 -3.97 16.62 -25.14
C ARG A 276 -3.12 16.55 -26.40
N GLU A 277 -2.02 15.79 -26.39
CA GLU A 277 -1.15 15.65 -27.57
C GLU A 277 -1.52 14.46 -28.46
N THR A 278 -1.84 13.31 -27.86
CA THR A 278 -2.08 12.07 -28.64
C THR A 278 -3.56 11.79 -28.89
N GLY A 279 -4.47 12.42 -28.13
CA GLY A 279 -5.90 12.16 -28.18
C GLY A 279 -6.32 10.82 -27.56
N GLN A 280 -5.41 10.13 -26.88
CA GLN A 280 -5.71 8.86 -26.21
C GLN A 280 -6.59 9.09 -24.97
N LEU A 281 -7.63 8.28 -24.82
CA LEU A 281 -8.49 8.27 -23.64
C LEU A 281 -7.97 7.26 -22.62
N TRP A 282 -7.54 7.75 -21.47
CA TRP A 282 -7.13 6.95 -20.32
C TRP A 282 -8.25 6.89 -19.29
N GLY A 283 -8.36 5.76 -18.57
CA GLY A 283 -9.30 5.61 -17.47
C GLY A 283 -8.78 4.69 -16.37
N GLY A 284 -8.99 5.07 -15.11
CA GLY A 284 -8.84 4.15 -13.98
C GLY A 284 -10.17 3.46 -13.69
N ASP A 285 -10.18 2.14 -13.65
CA ASP A 285 -11.35 1.32 -13.32
C ASP A 285 -11.14 0.61 -11.97
N VAL A 286 -11.96 0.95 -10.98
CA VAL A 286 -11.79 0.46 -9.60
C VAL A 286 -12.20 -1.00 -9.51
N GLY A 287 -11.24 -1.82 -9.09
CA GLY A 287 -11.41 -3.25 -8.83
C GLY A 287 -12.34 -3.58 -7.67
N GLN A 288 -12.71 -4.85 -7.54
CA GLN A 288 -13.51 -5.32 -6.40
C GLN A 288 -12.64 -5.80 -5.25
N ASP A 289 -11.89 -6.88 -5.50
CA ASP A 289 -11.26 -7.69 -4.46
C ASP A 289 -9.78 -7.95 -4.73
N ARG A 290 -9.34 -7.94 -6.01
CA ARG A 290 -8.00 -8.42 -6.36
C ARG A 290 -7.19 -7.47 -7.22
N TYR A 291 -7.76 -6.91 -8.27
CA TYR A 291 -6.99 -6.17 -9.26
C TYR A 291 -7.61 -4.82 -9.54
N GLU A 292 -6.75 -3.81 -9.46
CA GLU A 292 -7.05 -2.46 -9.91
C GLU A 292 -6.51 -2.26 -11.32
N GLU A 293 -7.21 -1.47 -12.15
CA GLU A 293 -6.90 -1.37 -13.59
C GLU A 293 -6.70 0.06 -14.08
N VAL A 294 -5.72 0.23 -14.98
CA VAL A 294 -5.61 1.40 -15.85
C VAL A 294 -5.81 0.96 -17.30
N ASN A 295 -6.76 1.61 -17.97
CA ASN A 295 -7.23 1.26 -19.29
C ASN A 295 -6.96 2.38 -20.31
N LEU A 296 -6.52 1.98 -21.51
CA LEU A 296 -6.64 2.81 -22.72
C LEU A 296 -7.99 2.50 -23.36
N ILE A 297 -8.89 3.47 -23.32
CA ILE A 297 -10.30 3.31 -23.69
C ILE A 297 -10.47 3.56 -25.19
N VAL A 298 -10.93 2.53 -25.90
CA VAL A 298 -11.09 2.57 -27.36
C VAL A 298 -12.53 2.34 -27.80
N LYS A 299 -12.85 2.81 -29.01
CA LYS A 299 -14.16 2.66 -29.64
C LYS A 299 -14.63 1.21 -29.67
N GLY A 300 -15.76 0.93 -29.01
CA GLY A 300 -16.41 -0.38 -28.97
C GLY A 300 -15.68 -1.41 -28.10
N GLY A 301 -14.68 -1.00 -27.31
CA GLY A 301 -13.95 -1.89 -26.40
C GLY A 301 -14.87 -2.51 -25.34
N ASN A 302 -14.68 -3.80 -25.08
CA ASN A 302 -15.27 -4.52 -23.96
C ASN A 302 -14.17 -4.80 -22.93
N TYR A 303 -14.26 -4.21 -21.74
CA TYR A 303 -13.24 -4.33 -20.69
C TYR A 303 -13.47 -5.52 -19.74
N GLY A 304 -14.48 -6.34 -20.02
CA GLY A 304 -14.62 -7.69 -19.48
C GLY A 304 -15.39 -7.81 -18.17
N TRP A 305 -15.59 -6.74 -17.39
CA TRP A 305 -16.43 -6.79 -16.19
C TRP A 305 -17.88 -7.16 -16.54
N ASN A 306 -18.57 -8.06 -15.83
CA ASN A 306 -18.18 -8.77 -14.62
C ASN A 306 -17.68 -10.21 -14.86
N GLN A 307 -17.26 -10.56 -16.08
CA GLN A 307 -16.66 -11.86 -16.36
C GLN A 307 -15.17 -11.91 -15.99
N ARG A 308 -14.54 -10.73 -15.88
CA ARG A 308 -13.14 -10.55 -15.52
C ARG A 308 -12.97 -9.44 -14.47
N GLU A 309 -11.85 -9.52 -13.76
CA GLU A 309 -11.26 -8.45 -12.95
C GLU A 309 -9.77 -8.42 -13.28
N GLY A 310 -9.30 -7.33 -13.87
CA GLY A 310 -8.01 -7.24 -14.54
C GLY A 310 -7.94 -8.17 -15.75
N ARG A 311 -6.80 -8.84 -15.88
CA ARG A 311 -6.56 -9.89 -16.85
C ARG A 311 -7.05 -11.25 -16.38
N HIS A 312 -7.92 -11.33 -15.37
CA HIS A 312 -8.22 -12.58 -14.67
C HIS A 312 -9.72 -12.88 -14.64
N PRO A 313 -10.17 -14.14 -14.80
CA PRO A 313 -11.58 -14.51 -14.68
C PRO A 313 -12.16 -14.20 -13.30
N LEU A 314 -13.42 -13.73 -13.26
CA LEU A 314 -14.14 -13.45 -12.01
C LEU A 314 -14.62 -14.72 -11.30
N GLU A 315 -14.92 -15.82 -12.00
CA GLU A 315 -15.35 -17.09 -11.35
C GLU A 315 -14.25 -17.73 -10.49
N GLU A 316 -12.99 -17.34 -10.70
CA GLU A 316 -11.88 -17.69 -9.80
C GLU A 316 -11.70 -16.68 -8.64
N ALA A 317 -12.56 -15.66 -8.54
CA ALA A 317 -12.55 -14.55 -7.55
C ALA A 317 -13.51 -14.75 -6.36
N ASP A 318 -14.51 -15.63 -6.44
CA ASP A 318 -15.24 -16.14 -5.24
C ASP A 318 -14.29 -16.80 -4.21
N ASN A 319 -13.08 -17.03 -4.71
CA ASN A 319 -11.89 -17.46 -4.06
C ASN A 319 -11.06 -16.21 -3.69
N TRP A 320 -11.17 -15.76 -2.43
CA TRP A 320 -10.36 -14.71 -1.76
C TRP A 320 -8.84 -15.05 -1.73
N GLY A 321 -8.24 -15.38 -2.86
CA GLY A 321 -6.82 -15.61 -3.00
C GLY A 321 -6.10 -14.28 -2.85
N PHE A 322 -5.18 -14.20 -1.89
CA PHE A 322 -4.24 -13.10 -1.69
C PHE A 322 -3.00 -13.23 -2.60
N PHE A 323 -3.08 -14.10 -3.61
CA PHE A 323 -2.02 -14.31 -4.58
C PHE A 323 -2.55 -13.97 -5.97
N PRO A 324 -1.72 -13.32 -6.80
CA PRO A 324 -2.06 -13.13 -8.20
C PRO A 324 -2.32 -14.49 -8.87
N THR A 325 -3.41 -14.61 -9.63
CA THR A 325 -3.63 -15.76 -10.52
C THR A 325 -2.93 -15.52 -11.86
N ALA A 326 -2.81 -16.56 -12.69
CA ALA A 326 -2.29 -16.38 -14.04
C ALA A 326 -3.30 -15.57 -14.89
N PRO A 327 -2.86 -14.64 -15.74
CA PRO A 327 -3.75 -13.91 -16.63
C PRO A 327 -4.31 -14.83 -17.72
N THR A 328 -5.54 -14.56 -18.15
CA THR A 328 -6.11 -15.12 -19.38
C THR A 328 -5.77 -14.24 -20.57
N GLU A 329 -5.24 -14.85 -21.62
CA GLU A 329 -4.92 -14.18 -22.87
C GLU A 329 -5.98 -14.48 -23.94
N ASN A 330 -6.32 -13.47 -24.75
CA ASN A 330 -7.16 -13.59 -25.95
C ASN A 330 -8.59 -14.14 -25.75
N ASP A 331 -9.32 -13.64 -24.76
CA ASP A 331 -10.73 -14.01 -24.52
C ASP A 331 -11.76 -13.10 -25.23
N GLY A 332 -11.30 -12.16 -26.05
CA GLY A 332 -12.17 -11.22 -26.78
C GLY A 332 -12.49 -9.93 -26.02
N THR A 333 -11.92 -9.74 -24.83
CA THR A 333 -11.94 -8.47 -24.10
C THR A 333 -10.71 -7.61 -24.43
N HIS A 334 -10.80 -6.31 -24.20
CA HIS A 334 -9.69 -5.38 -24.29
C HIS A 334 -8.94 -5.39 -22.96
N PRO A 335 -7.65 -5.78 -22.93
CA PRO A 335 -6.92 -5.88 -21.67
C PRO A 335 -6.58 -4.50 -21.11
N PRO A 336 -6.40 -4.39 -19.77
CA PRO A 336 -5.81 -3.21 -19.18
C PRO A 336 -4.36 -3.02 -19.62
N VAL A 337 -3.96 -1.75 -19.68
CA VAL A 337 -2.59 -1.34 -20.00
C VAL A 337 -1.66 -1.72 -18.86
N THR A 338 -2.11 -1.50 -17.62
CA THR A 338 -1.47 -2.00 -16.40
C THR A 338 -2.54 -2.40 -15.39
N GLU A 339 -2.20 -3.35 -14.54
CA GLU A 339 -3.01 -3.79 -13.41
C GLU A 339 -2.10 -4.00 -12.21
N TYR A 340 -2.63 -3.83 -11.00
CA TYR A 340 -1.88 -4.16 -9.78
C TYR A 340 -2.78 -4.82 -8.75
N PHE A 341 -2.17 -5.69 -7.95
CA PHE A 341 -2.91 -6.48 -6.98
C PHE A 341 -3.30 -5.65 -5.75
N HIS A 342 -4.34 -6.07 -5.01
CA HIS A 342 -4.85 -5.36 -3.84
C HIS A 342 -3.88 -5.28 -2.65
N SER A 343 -2.76 -5.99 -2.76
CA SER A 343 -1.67 -5.85 -1.82
C SER A 343 -0.76 -4.66 -2.13
N GLU A 344 -0.76 -4.12 -3.36
CA GLU A 344 0.01 -2.94 -3.81
C GLU A 344 -0.76 -1.62 -3.64
N GLY A 345 -2.04 -1.61 -4.02
CA GLY A 345 -3.05 -0.56 -3.84
C GLY A 345 -4.44 -1.19 -3.64
N ARG A 346 -5.55 -0.46 -3.58
CA ARG A 346 -6.91 -1.02 -3.34
C ARG A 346 -8.08 -0.26 -3.98
N ALA A 347 -7.81 0.85 -4.64
CA ALA A 347 -8.79 1.66 -5.34
C ALA A 347 -8.06 2.64 -6.27
N VAL A 348 -7.86 2.23 -7.53
CA VAL A 348 -7.24 3.10 -8.54
C VAL A 348 -8.10 4.31 -8.80
N VAL A 349 -7.47 5.47 -8.81
CA VAL A 349 -8.16 6.73 -9.07
C VAL A 349 -8.23 7.02 -10.58
N GLY A 350 -7.28 6.48 -11.35
CA GLY A 350 -6.89 7.01 -12.67
C GLY A 350 -5.95 8.21 -12.51
N GLY A 351 -5.90 9.09 -13.50
CA GLY A 351 -5.13 10.33 -13.44
C GLY A 351 -4.98 11.07 -14.76
N ARG A 352 -3.80 11.63 -15.06
CA ARG A 352 -3.54 12.56 -16.18
C ARG A 352 -2.19 12.32 -16.82
N VAL A 353 -2.08 12.53 -18.13
CA VAL A 353 -0.76 12.59 -18.80
C VAL A 353 -0.09 13.91 -18.46
N TYR A 354 1.13 13.86 -17.92
CA TYR A 354 1.86 15.07 -17.56
C TYR A 354 2.40 15.78 -18.81
N ARG A 355 1.91 16.99 -19.07
CA ARG A 355 2.32 17.86 -20.18
C ARG A 355 2.95 19.18 -19.72
N GLY A 356 3.22 19.27 -18.42
CA GLY A 356 3.85 20.42 -17.78
C GLY A 356 5.35 20.49 -18.08
N SER A 357 5.95 21.62 -17.73
CA SER A 357 7.36 21.91 -17.99
C SER A 357 8.24 21.89 -16.74
N ARG A 358 7.63 21.90 -15.55
CA ARG A 358 8.36 21.94 -14.28
C ARG A 358 9.10 20.63 -13.96
N LEU A 359 8.55 19.50 -14.38
CA LEU A 359 9.12 18.16 -14.18
C LEU A 359 9.35 17.48 -15.54
N PRO A 360 10.38 17.88 -16.31
CA PRO A 360 10.58 17.42 -17.69
C PRO A 360 10.72 15.89 -17.80
N GLU A 361 11.27 15.22 -16.78
CA GLU A 361 11.41 13.76 -16.74
C GLU A 361 10.08 13.01 -16.63
N LEU A 362 8.97 13.69 -16.30
CA LEU A 362 7.61 13.13 -16.30
C LEU A 362 6.84 13.45 -17.58
N HIS A 363 7.39 14.26 -18.50
CA HIS A 363 6.67 14.65 -19.71
C HIS A 363 6.24 13.41 -20.52
N GLY A 364 4.96 13.36 -20.88
CA GLY A 364 4.33 12.25 -21.60
C GLY A 364 4.06 11.00 -20.76
N ALA A 365 4.37 10.98 -19.46
CA ALA A 365 3.97 9.88 -18.58
C ALA A 365 2.52 10.06 -18.11
N TYR A 366 1.74 8.99 -18.12
CA TYR A 366 0.45 8.93 -17.45
C TYR A 366 0.67 8.78 -15.95
N LEU A 367 0.34 9.82 -15.20
CA LEU A 367 0.39 9.82 -13.75
C LEU A 367 -0.92 9.30 -13.21
N TYR A 368 -0.88 8.25 -12.39
CA TYR A 368 -2.06 7.69 -11.73
C TYR A 368 -1.77 7.40 -10.25
N ALA A 369 -2.83 7.27 -9.45
CA ALA A 369 -2.70 7.05 -8.02
C ALA A 369 -3.71 6.04 -7.50
N ASP A 370 -3.45 5.61 -6.26
CA ASP A 370 -4.33 4.74 -5.48
C ASP A 370 -4.89 5.49 -4.26
N PHE A 371 -6.21 5.44 -4.07
CA PHE A 371 -6.91 6.18 -3.04
C PHE A 371 -6.57 5.73 -1.61
N VAL A 372 -6.35 4.43 -1.40
CA VAL A 372 -6.18 3.89 -0.05
C VAL A 372 -4.75 4.02 0.44
N THR A 373 -3.77 3.76 -0.43
CA THR A 373 -2.35 3.78 -0.09
C THR A 373 -1.71 5.14 -0.27
N GLY A 374 -2.26 6.00 -1.14
CA GLY A 374 -1.67 7.28 -1.52
C GLY A 374 -0.38 7.12 -2.32
N ASN A 375 -0.20 5.95 -2.95
CA ASN A 375 0.87 5.68 -3.91
C ASN A 375 0.55 6.38 -5.23
N VAL A 376 1.59 6.86 -5.91
CA VAL A 376 1.51 7.50 -7.23
C VAL A 376 2.53 6.86 -8.15
N TRP A 377 2.11 6.55 -9.37
CA TRP A 377 2.92 5.92 -10.41
C TRP A 377 3.02 6.81 -11.64
N ALA A 378 4.09 6.60 -12.40
CA ALA A 378 4.28 7.16 -13.73
C ALA A 378 4.38 6.01 -14.74
N LEU A 379 3.39 5.93 -15.63
CA LEU A 379 3.33 4.95 -16.70
C LEU A 379 3.71 5.59 -18.03
N ARG A 380 4.55 4.89 -18.80
CA ARG A 380 4.90 5.24 -20.18
C ARG A 380 4.43 4.14 -21.10
N TYR A 381 3.80 4.55 -22.19
CA TYR A 381 3.20 3.64 -23.16
C TYR A 381 3.67 4.02 -24.55
N ASP A 382 4.17 3.04 -25.29
CA ASP A 382 4.46 3.17 -26.71
C ASP A 382 3.19 2.82 -27.50
N SER A 383 2.63 3.82 -28.18
CA SER A 383 1.40 3.69 -28.93
C SER A 383 1.56 2.89 -30.23
N ASP A 384 2.75 2.91 -30.83
CA ASP A 384 3.05 2.22 -32.08
C ASP A 384 3.24 0.72 -31.81
N GLU A 385 3.98 0.40 -30.75
CA GLU A 385 4.24 -0.97 -30.31
C GLU A 385 3.12 -1.53 -29.43
N ARG A 386 2.20 -0.67 -28.97
CA ARG A 386 1.07 -0.98 -28.08
C ARG A 386 1.50 -1.68 -26.79
N GLN A 387 2.54 -1.16 -26.16
CA GLN A 387 3.10 -1.76 -24.96
C GLN A 387 3.52 -0.73 -23.92
N VAL A 388 3.43 -1.11 -22.66
CA VAL A 388 4.01 -0.35 -21.54
C VAL A 388 5.53 -0.46 -21.63
N THR A 389 6.20 0.69 -21.67
CA THR A 389 7.66 0.77 -21.68
C THR A 389 8.24 1.00 -20.28
N SER A 390 7.45 1.60 -19.38
CA SER A 390 7.77 1.66 -17.95
C SER A 390 6.50 1.89 -17.13
N ASP A 391 6.43 1.27 -15.96
CA ASP A 391 5.44 1.60 -14.93
C ASP A 391 6.17 1.61 -13.59
N THR A 392 6.25 2.77 -12.95
CA THR A 392 7.12 2.95 -11.79
C THR A 392 6.41 3.75 -10.72
N GLN A 393 6.41 3.23 -9.50
CA GLN A 393 5.96 3.99 -8.35
C GLN A 393 6.94 5.14 -8.08
N ILE A 394 6.48 6.36 -8.23
CA ILE A 394 7.32 7.57 -8.13
C ILE A 394 7.12 8.33 -6.82
N CYS A 395 6.06 8.00 -6.06
CA CYS A 395 5.75 8.63 -4.77
C CYS A 395 4.94 7.67 -3.86
N SER A 396 5.12 7.80 -2.55
CA SER A 396 4.21 7.26 -1.53
C SER A 396 3.96 8.34 -0.48
N SER A 397 2.70 8.76 -0.32
CA SER A 397 2.37 9.95 0.49
C SER A 397 1.45 9.68 1.67
N LYS A 398 0.79 8.50 1.70
CA LYS A 398 -0.33 8.18 2.61
C LYS A 398 -1.54 9.13 2.51
N ALA A 399 -1.50 10.13 1.62
CA ALA A 399 -2.63 11.01 1.36
C ALA A 399 -3.71 10.21 0.60
N GLN A 400 -4.97 10.34 1.02
CA GLN A 400 -6.09 9.72 0.32
C GLN A 400 -6.41 10.50 -0.96
N ILE A 401 -5.59 10.31 -1.99
CA ILE A 401 -5.73 10.94 -3.30
C ILE A 401 -7.02 10.42 -3.92
N ALA A 402 -7.98 11.31 -4.17
CA ALA A 402 -9.30 10.94 -4.65
C ALA A 402 -9.59 11.46 -6.06
N GLY A 403 -8.66 12.21 -6.65
CA GLY A 403 -8.76 12.63 -8.03
C GLY A 403 -7.61 13.51 -8.46
N PHE A 404 -7.69 13.95 -9.71
CA PHE A 404 -6.62 14.66 -10.38
C PHE A 404 -7.14 15.94 -11.01
N GLY A 405 -6.19 16.79 -11.40
CA GLY A 405 -6.46 17.95 -12.19
C GLY A 405 -5.27 18.37 -13.02
N GLU A 406 -5.52 19.28 -13.94
CA GLU A 406 -4.49 19.96 -14.70
C GLU A 406 -4.80 21.44 -14.82
N ASP A 407 -3.76 22.26 -14.92
CA ASP A 407 -3.91 23.65 -15.35
C ASP A 407 -3.64 23.81 -16.85
N ARG A 408 -3.84 25.04 -17.35
CA ARG A 408 -3.71 25.37 -18.76
C ARG A 408 -2.31 25.09 -19.34
N ASP A 409 -1.29 25.12 -18.48
CA ASP A 409 0.12 24.94 -18.84
C ASP A 409 0.54 23.46 -18.76
N GLY A 410 -0.40 22.55 -18.44
CA GLY A 410 -0.20 21.11 -18.40
C GLY A 410 0.38 20.59 -17.08
N GLU A 411 0.51 21.44 -16.06
CA GLU A 411 0.92 21.00 -14.73
C GLU A 411 -0.21 20.20 -14.08
N VAL A 412 0.15 19.06 -13.49
CA VAL A 412 -0.80 18.12 -12.89
C VAL A 412 -0.90 18.32 -11.37
N TYR A 413 -2.13 18.27 -10.87
CA TYR A 413 -2.49 18.42 -9.47
C TYR A 413 -3.21 17.16 -8.97
N LEU A 414 -3.07 16.85 -7.68
CA LEU A 414 -3.70 15.71 -7.02
C LEU A 414 -4.62 16.22 -5.90
N CYS A 415 -5.90 15.84 -5.94
CA CYS A 415 -6.90 16.22 -4.94
C CYS A 415 -7.00 15.15 -3.86
N ALA A 416 -6.93 15.52 -2.59
CA ALA A 416 -6.96 14.56 -1.48
C ALA A 416 -8.06 14.84 -0.45
N PHE A 417 -8.53 13.79 0.22
CA PHE A 417 -9.60 13.88 1.23
C PHE A 417 -9.20 14.56 2.54
N ASP A 418 -7.92 14.88 2.73
CA ASP A 418 -7.44 15.76 3.80
C ASP A 418 -7.74 17.25 3.52
N GLY A 419 -8.37 17.54 2.38
CA GLY A 419 -8.76 18.88 1.96
C GLY A 419 -7.64 19.65 1.25
N ASN A 420 -6.48 19.05 1.00
CA ASN A 420 -5.39 19.70 0.29
C ASN A 420 -5.41 19.36 -1.21
N ILE A 421 -4.80 20.25 -1.99
CA ILE A 421 -4.43 20.00 -3.38
C ILE A 421 -2.91 19.93 -3.43
N TYR A 422 -2.40 18.85 -4.00
CA TYR A 422 -0.98 18.57 -4.08
C TYR A 422 -0.47 18.72 -5.50
N ARG A 423 0.84 18.95 -5.63
CA ARG A 423 1.62 18.75 -6.85
C ARG A 423 2.83 17.88 -6.52
N LEU A 424 3.37 17.19 -7.52
CA LEU A 424 4.65 16.49 -7.36
C LEU A 424 5.80 17.49 -7.30
N ARG A 425 6.81 17.20 -6.51
CA ARG A 425 8.13 17.85 -6.57
C ARG A 425 9.22 16.79 -6.50
N GLU A 426 10.38 17.11 -7.05
CA GLU A 426 11.57 16.26 -6.90
C GLU A 426 11.86 16.02 -5.41
N ASN A 427 12.21 14.79 -5.09
CA ASN A 427 12.63 14.42 -3.77
C ASN A 427 14.14 14.61 -3.64
N ALA A 428 14.57 15.69 -2.98
CA ALA A 428 15.99 15.93 -2.72
C ALA A 428 16.64 14.85 -1.85
N ASP A 429 15.86 14.07 -1.09
CA ASP A 429 16.40 12.92 -0.38
C ASP A 429 16.64 11.72 -1.31
N TYR A 430 16.02 11.67 -2.49
CA TYR A 430 16.27 10.61 -3.46
C TYR A 430 17.62 10.76 -4.17
N LEU A 431 18.07 11.99 -4.44
CA LEU A 431 19.34 12.28 -5.09
C LEU A 431 20.31 13.00 -4.16
N LEU A 432 21.52 12.47 -3.95
CA LEU A 432 22.60 13.18 -3.26
C LEU A 432 23.71 13.51 -4.26
N GLY A 433 23.91 14.80 -4.55
CA GLY A 433 24.93 15.25 -5.51
C GLY A 433 24.68 14.83 -6.97
N GLY A 434 23.43 14.47 -7.30
CA GLY A 434 23.03 13.98 -8.63
C GLY A 434 23.03 12.45 -8.77
N GLU A 435 23.37 11.71 -7.71
CA GLU A 435 23.34 10.24 -7.70
C GLU A 435 22.19 9.73 -6.82
N ILE A 436 21.61 8.57 -7.18
CA ILE A 436 20.54 7.92 -6.40
C ILE A 436 21.08 7.58 -5.00
N ARG A 437 20.43 8.12 -3.97
CA ARG A 437 20.80 7.94 -2.57
C ARG A 437 20.36 6.58 -2.01
N PHE A 438 19.20 6.09 -2.46
CA PHE A 438 18.68 4.81 -1.97
C PHE A 438 19.34 3.63 -2.71
N PRO A 439 19.95 2.66 -1.99
CA PRO A 439 20.68 1.54 -2.61
C PRO A 439 19.80 0.68 -3.53
N ALA A 440 20.13 0.63 -4.82
CA ALA A 440 19.47 -0.26 -5.78
C ALA A 440 20.01 -1.70 -5.64
N ARG A 441 21.25 -1.85 -5.16
CA ARG A 441 21.88 -3.15 -4.88
C ARG A 441 22.10 -3.36 -3.39
N LEU A 442 22.09 -4.61 -2.96
CA LEU A 442 22.37 -4.98 -1.57
C LEU A 442 23.80 -4.59 -1.17
N SER A 443 24.75 -4.69 -2.08
CA SER A 443 26.15 -4.27 -1.87
C SER A 443 26.32 -2.77 -1.60
N GLU A 444 25.38 -1.94 -2.06
CA GLU A 444 25.41 -0.48 -1.88
C GLU A 444 24.87 -0.04 -0.50
N THR A 445 24.14 -0.94 0.19
CA THR A 445 23.48 -0.65 1.47
C THR A 445 24.43 -0.29 2.61
N GLY A 446 25.69 -0.75 2.54
CA GLY A 446 26.65 -0.63 3.62
C GLY A 446 26.48 -1.66 4.74
N LEU A 447 25.56 -2.63 4.58
CA LEU A 447 25.32 -3.68 5.58
C LEU A 447 26.28 -4.89 5.44
N PHE A 448 26.92 -5.04 4.28
CA PHE A 448 27.80 -6.18 3.98
C PHE A 448 29.17 -5.72 3.49
N GLU A 449 30.24 -6.36 4.00
CA GLU A 449 31.60 -6.22 3.44
C GLU A 449 31.73 -7.01 2.12
N SER A 450 31.00 -8.12 2.02
CA SER A 450 30.92 -8.95 0.81
C SER A 450 29.54 -9.58 0.73
N THR A 451 28.73 -9.16 -0.24
CA THR A 451 27.44 -9.80 -0.53
C THR A 451 27.65 -11.21 -1.08
N ALA A 452 28.65 -11.43 -1.93
CA ALA A 452 28.95 -12.76 -2.48
C ALA A 452 29.18 -13.81 -1.38
N GLU A 453 29.91 -13.44 -0.31
CA GLU A 453 30.15 -14.30 0.86
C GLU A 453 29.06 -14.18 1.95
N LEU A 454 28.07 -13.30 1.75
CA LEU A 454 27.09 -12.87 2.75
C LEU A 454 27.73 -12.39 4.08
N ARG A 455 28.94 -11.83 3.99
CA ARG A 455 29.71 -11.39 5.16
C ARG A 455 29.26 -9.99 5.57
N PRO A 456 28.62 -9.83 6.75
CA PRO A 456 28.12 -8.54 7.20
C PRO A 456 29.27 -7.61 7.66
N VAL A 457 29.01 -6.30 7.71
CA VAL A 457 29.96 -5.35 8.33
C VAL A 457 30.08 -5.55 9.84
N PRO A 458 31.22 -5.19 10.46
CA PRO A 458 31.35 -5.18 11.92
C PRO A 458 30.23 -4.36 12.56
N GLY A 459 29.57 -4.92 13.58
CA GLY A 459 28.46 -4.27 14.29
C GLY A 459 27.07 -4.77 13.89
N MET A 460 26.95 -5.52 12.79
CA MET A 460 25.76 -6.31 12.50
C MET A 460 25.63 -7.44 13.53
N ILE A 461 24.58 -7.41 14.34
CA ILE A 461 24.40 -8.34 15.46
C ILE A 461 23.59 -9.56 14.97
N PRO A 462 24.19 -10.76 14.86
CA PRO A 462 23.42 -11.96 14.52
C PRO A 462 22.50 -12.36 15.67
N TYR A 463 21.38 -12.99 15.34
CA TYR A 463 20.51 -13.60 16.34
C TYR A 463 19.82 -14.87 15.84
N SER A 464 19.56 -15.78 16.77
CA SER A 464 18.75 -16.98 16.56
C SER A 464 17.42 -16.89 17.31
N VAL A 465 16.47 -17.70 16.87
CA VAL A 465 15.08 -17.68 17.33
C VAL A 465 14.69 -19.05 17.88
N ASN A 466 13.95 -19.09 19.00
CA ASN A 466 13.34 -20.31 19.55
C ASN A 466 12.32 -20.96 18.58
N VAL A 467 11.42 -20.17 17.98
CA VAL A 467 10.43 -20.66 17.00
C VAL A 467 10.59 -19.90 15.68
N PRO A 468 11.02 -20.56 14.59
CA PRO A 468 11.09 -19.89 13.30
C PRO A 468 9.68 -19.66 12.76
N LEU A 469 9.42 -18.45 12.24
CA LEU A 469 8.29 -18.21 11.34
C LEU A 469 8.37 -19.20 10.17
N TRP A 470 7.26 -19.82 9.80
CA TRP A 470 7.18 -20.69 8.62
C TRP A 470 7.35 -19.87 7.33
N SER A 471 8.19 -20.34 6.41
CA SER A 471 8.37 -19.75 5.08
C SER A 471 8.81 -20.82 4.09
N ASP A 472 7.95 -21.80 3.87
CA ASP A 472 8.08 -22.80 2.80
C ASP A 472 9.46 -23.50 2.78
N HIS A 473 9.88 -24.03 3.93
CA HIS A 473 11.19 -24.67 4.13
C HIS A 473 12.42 -23.76 4.01
N ALA A 474 12.27 -22.46 3.73
CA ALA A 474 13.43 -21.58 3.65
C ALA A 474 14.08 -21.38 5.02
N SER A 475 15.39 -21.52 5.05
CA SER A 475 16.25 -21.10 6.15
C SER A 475 16.47 -19.58 6.11
N LYS A 476 16.86 -19.02 7.25
CA LYS A 476 16.94 -17.57 7.45
C LYS A 476 18.16 -17.19 8.26
N GLU A 477 19.03 -16.41 7.66
CA GLU A 477 20.06 -15.65 8.37
C GLU A 477 19.47 -14.34 8.85
N ARG A 478 19.80 -13.93 10.08
CA ARG A 478 19.16 -12.78 10.73
C ARG A 478 20.16 -11.90 11.42
N TYR A 479 20.05 -10.60 11.17
CA TYR A 479 20.89 -9.59 11.79
C TYR A 479 20.07 -8.38 12.25
N VAL A 480 20.59 -7.68 13.25
CA VAL A 480 20.12 -6.35 13.66
C VAL A 480 21.27 -5.36 13.46
N ALA A 481 20.99 -4.26 12.76
CA ALA A 481 21.87 -3.11 12.65
C ALA A 481 21.33 -1.97 13.54
N LEU A 482 22.17 -1.39 14.38
CA LEU A 482 21.81 -0.22 15.20
C LEU A 482 22.66 0.99 14.79
N PRO A 483 22.06 2.19 14.71
CA PRO A 483 22.78 3.41 14.36
C PRO A 483 23.65 3.91 15.53
N ALA A 484 24.49 4.91 15.25
CA ALA A 484 25.29 5.57 16.28
C ALA A 484 24.41 6.13 17.41
N GLY A 485 24.71 5.73 18.66
CA GLY A 485 23.93 6.12 19.84
C GLY A 485 22.55 5.44 19.96
N GLY A 486 22.18 4.58 19.01
CA GLY A 486 20.94 3.83 19.07
C GLY A 486 20.95 2.79 20.18
N GLN A 487 19.96 2.84 21.07
CA GLN A 487 19.74 1.82 22.10
C GLN A 487 18.30 1.31 22.03
N VAL A 488 18.14 0.02 22.26
CA VAL A 488 16.84 -0.67 22.26
C VAL A 488 16.15 -0.48 23.61
N GLN A 489 14.86 -0.18 23.61
CA GLN A 489 14.05 -0.24 24.82
C GLN A 489 13.58 -1.66 25.03
N PHE A 490 14.03 -2.26 26.13
CA PHE A 490 13.72 -3.63 26.48
C PHE A 490 12.30 -3.74 27.03
N SER A 491 11.64 -4.86 26.72
CA SER A 491 10.38 -5.27 27.35
C SER A 491 10.48 -6.74 27.74
N GLU A 492 10.21 -7.07 29.00
CA GLU A 492 10.22 -8.46 29.46
C GLU A 492 9.13 -9.29 28.76
N THR A 493 7.91 -8.76 28.69
CA THR A 493 6.75 -9.50 28.22
C THR A 493 6.22 -9.05 26.86
N GLY A 494 6.54 -7.81 26.45
CA GLY A 494 6.06 -7.19 25.22
C GLY A 494 7.09 -7.18 24.09
N GLN A 495 6.83 -6.36 23.08
CA GLN A 495 7.77 -6.12 21.98
C GLN A 495 8.87 -5.17 22.43
N TRP A 496 10.07 -5.33 21.87
CA TRP A 496 11.15 -4.37 22.06
C TRP A 496 10.96 -3.17 21.14
N GLU A 497 11.36 -1.98 21.60
CA GLU A 497 11.33 -0.79 20.76
C GLU A 497 12.73 -0.46 20.25
N PHE A 498 12.85 -0.32 18.94
CA PHE A 498 14.12 -0.02 18.28
C PHE A 498 14.20 1.47 17.96
N PRO A 499 15.37 2.09 18.10
CA PRO A 499 15.56 3.49 17.75
C PRO A 499 15.41 3.70 16.24
N GLN A 500 15.09 4.94 15.86
CA GLN A 500 15.13 5.36 14.46
C GLN A 500 16.54 5.12 13.89
N GLY A 501 16.62 4.60 12.67
CA GLY A 501 17.84 4.17 11.98
C GLY A 501 18.17 2.68 12.17
N SER A 502 17.43 1.95 13.00
CA SER A 502 17.59 0.49 13.10
C SER A 502 17.17 -0.23 11.82
N VAL A 503 17.89 -1.30 11.48
CA VAL A 503 17.57 -2.18 10.35
C VAL A 503 17.53 -3.63 10.81
N ILE A 504 16.44 -4.32 10.55
CA ILE A 504 16.30 -5.76 10.77
C ILE A 504 16.49 -6.44 9.43
N VAL A 505 17.50 -7.30 9.34
CA VAL A 505 17.92 -7.95 8.09
C VAL A 505 17.57 -9.42 8.17
N LYS A 506 16.94 -9.96 7.12
CA LYS A 506 16.68 -11.39 6.96
C LYS A 506 17.04 -11.83 5.55
N THR A 507 17.99 -12.75 5.41
CA THR A 507 18.27 -13.40 4.12
C THR A 507 17.62 -14.77 4.11
N PHE A 508 16.72 -14.99 3.16
CA PHE A 508 15.98 -16.22 2.96
C PHE A 508 16.68 -17.07 1.91
N SER A 509 16.76 -18.36 2.18
CA SER A 509 17.47 -19.29 1.32
C SER A 509 16.79 -20.64 1.32
N LEU A 510 16.79 -21.30 0.18
CA LEU A 510 16.12 -22.57 -0.03
C LEU A 510 17.13 -23.63 -0.42
N ASP A 511 17.02 -24.82 0.17
CA ASP A 511 17.84 -25.96 -0.20
C ASP A 511 17.28 -26.55 -1.50
N MET A 512 18.07 -26.51 -2.58
CA MET A 512 17.63 -27.03 -3.90
C MET A 512 17.47 -28.56 -3.87
N LYS A 513 18.10 -29.21 -2.90
CA LYS A 513 17.78 -30.55 -2.46
C LYS A 513 17.31 -30.49 -1.02
N ARG A 514 16.09 -30.95 -0.76
CA ARG A 514 15.41 -30.86 0.55
C ARG A 514 16.31 -31.38 1.67
N ASP A 515 16.47 -30.55 2.70
CA ASP A 515 17.25 -30.82 3.91
C ASP A 515 18.76 -31.03 3.66
N ASP A 516 19.30 -30.53 2.54
CA ASP A 516 20.74 -30.52 2.21
C ASP A 516 21.26 -29.08 2.04
N PRO A 517 21.74 -28.44 3.13
CA PRO A 517 22.21 -27.05 3.12
C PRO A 517 23.39 -26.78 2.17
N SER A 518 24.08 -27.82 1.68
CA SER A 518 25.16 -27.64 0.71
C SER A 518 24.65 -27.25 -0.69
N THR A 519 23.35 -27.45 -0.94
CA THR A 519 22.66 -27.10 -2.19
C THR A 519 21.87 -25.79 -2.09
N GLN A 520 22.06 -25.06 -1.00
CA GLN A 520 21.29 -23.88 -0.67
C GLN A 520 21.51 -22.75 -1.68
N ARG A 521 20.40 -22.09 -2.04
CA ARG A 521 20.37 -20.90 -2.90
C ARG A 521 19.71 -19.75 -2.15
N ARG A 522 20.33 -18.58 -2.16
CA ARG A 522 19.74 -17.34 -1.63
C ARG A 522 18.68 -16.85 -2.61
N LEU A 523 17.50 -16.55 -2.06
CA LEU A 523 16.35 -16.08 -2.84
C LEU A 523 16.22 -14.57 -2.68
N GLU A 524 16.13 -14.11 -1.44
CA GLU A 524 15.93 -12.70 -1.13
C GLU A 524 16.62 -12.27 0.17
N THR A 525 16.94 -10.98 0.27
CA THR A 525 17.25 -10.30 1.52
C THR A 525 16.18 -9.26 1.79
N ARG A 526 15.44 -9.41 2.88
CA ARG A 526 14.46 -8.43 3.35
C ARG A 526 15.08 -7.51 4.39
N LEU A 527 14.92 -6.21 4.20
CA LEU A 527 15.28 -5.17 5.15
C LEU A 527 14.00 -4.57 5.72
N LEU A 528 13.88 -4.53 7.05
CA LEU A 528 12.87 -3.74 7.75
C LEU A 528 13.58 -2.57 8.42
N VAL A 529 13.38 -1.37 7.91
CA VAL A 529 14.10 -0.16 8.29
C VAL A 529 13.19 0.75 9.12
N ASN A 530 13.66 1.19 10.29
CA ASN A 530 12.98 2.22 11.08
C ASN A 530 13.44 3.60 10.58
N SER A 531 12.81 4.12 9.54
CA SER A 531 13.18 5.39 8.92
C SER A 531 12.52 6.58 9.65
N PRO A 532 12.87 7.85 9.33
CA PRO A 532 12.11 9.01 9.77
C PRO A 532 10.61 8.97 9.43
N TYR A 533 10.22 8.14 8.46
CA TYR A 533 8.86 7.99 7.95
C TYR A 533 8.10 6.81 8.59
N GLY A 534 8.76 6.08 9.49
CA GLY A 534 8.26 4.89 10.19
C GLY A 534 8.96 3.61 9.73
N TRP A 535 8.35 2.46 10.02
CA TRP A 535 8.87 1.17 9.60
C TRP A 535 8.53 0.88 8.13
N GLU A 536 9.57 0.62 7.34
CA GLU A 536 9.49 0.39 5.90
C GLU A 536 10.17 -0.94 5.54
N GLY A 537 9.50 -1.74 4.72
CA GLY A 537 10.01 -3.02 4.21
C GLY A 537 10.60 -2.87 2.81
N TYR A 538 11.73 -3.54 2.59
CA TYR A 538 12.43 -3.59 1.30
C TYR A 538 12.83 -5.02 1.02
N THR A 539 12.63 -5.47 -0.22
CA THR A 539 12.96 -6.82 -0.67
C THR A 539 14.03 -6.73 -1.75
N TYR A 540 15.18 -7.38 -1.53
CA TYR A 540 16.26 -7.48 -2.51
C TYR A 540 16.33 -8.91 -3.06
N LEU A 541 16.16 -9.09 -4.36
CA LEU A 541 16.16 -10.41 -5.04
C LEU A 541 17.59 -10.76 -5.45
N TRP A 542 18.07 -11.93 -5.04
CA TRP A 542 19.43 -12.40 -5.38
C TRP A 542 19.53 -12.78 -6.84
N ASN A 543 20.66 -12.45 -7.46
CA ASN A 543 20.96 -12.89 -8.82
C ASN A 543 21.33 -14.38 -8.89
N ASP A 544 21.27 -14.92 -10.12
CA ASP A 544 21.64 -16.30 -10.42
C ASP A 544 23.09 -16.62 -10.01
N GLU A 545 24.00 -15.67 -10.16
CA GLU A 545 25.41 -15.84 -9.78
C GLU A 545 25.66 -15.83 -8.27
N GLN A 546 24.64 -15.48 -7.47
CA GLN A 546 24.72 -15.40 -6.01
C GLN A 546 25.82 -14.43 -5.53
N THR A 547 25.99 -13.31 -6.25
CA THR A 547 27.02 -12.31 -5.95
C THR A 547 26.45 -11.03 -5.36
N ASP A 548 25.19 -10.69 -5.67
CA ASP A 548 24.50 -9.51 -5.16
C ASP A 548 22.98 -9.71 -5.22
N ALA A 549 22.23 -8.74 -4.70
CA ALA A 549 20.78 -8.72 -4.80
C ALA A 549 20.26 -7.33 -5.19
N PHE A 550 19.14 -7.27 -5.90
CA PHE A 550 18.58 -6.04 -6.48
C PHE A 550 17.25 -5.71 -5.84
N LEU A 551 17.06 -4.44 -5.48
CA LEU A 551 15.83 -3.93 -4.91
C LEU A 551 14.65 -4.21 -5.85
N SER A 552 13.58 -4.80 -5.32
CA SER A 552 12.29 -4.92 -5.99
C SER A 552 11.23 -4.11 -5.24
N ASP A 553 10.47 -3.31 -5.98
CA ASP A 553 9.36 -2.53 -5.45
C ASP A 553 8.01 -3.27 -5.58
N VAL A 554 7.92 -4.19 -6.54
CA VAL A 554 6.71 -4.98 -6.86
C VAL A 554 6.79 -6.38 -6.28
N ALA A 555 5.63 -6.95 -5.98
CA ALA A 555 5.52 -8.35 -5.61
C ALA A 555 5.74 -9.23 -6.84
N THR A 556 6.38 -10.38 -6.68
CA THR A 556 6.58 -11.33 -7.78
C THR A 556 6.67 -12.77 -7.27
N THR A 557 6.48 -13.74 -8.16
CA THR A 557 6.58 -15.17 -7.83
C THR A 557 7.54 -15.85 -8.79
N GLU A 558 8.42 -16.68 -8.25
CA GLU A 558 9.34 -17.53 -9.03
C GLU A 558 9.12 -19.00 -8.67
N SER A 559 9.49 -19.91 -9.56
CA SER A 559 9.33 -21.35 -9.37
C SER A 559 10.68 -22.05 -9.38
N PHE A 560 10.90 -22.93 -8.42
CA PHE A 560 12.14 -23.70 -8.25
C PHE A 560 11.86 -25.20 -8.30
N GLU A 561 12.69 -25.94 -9.03
CA GLU A 561 12.69 -27.40 -8.97
C GLU A 561 13.52 -27.87 -7.76
N ILE A 562 12.87 -28.54 -6.82
CA ILE A 562 13.48 -29.03 -5.58
C ILE A 562 13.55 -30.54 -5.59
N GLU A 563 14.74 -31.11 -5.43
CA GLU A 563 14.92 -32.54 -5.25
C GLU A 563 14.47 -32.96 -3.84
N THR A 564 13.55 -33.90 -3.75
CA THR A 564 13.08 -34.45 -2.46
C THR A 564 13.30 -35.96 -2.39
N GLY A 565 13.10 -36.56 -1.20
CA GLY A 565 13.16 -38.02 -1.04
C GLY A 565 12.17 -38.79 -1.92
N ASP A 566 11.09 -38.14 -2.36
CA ASP A 566 10.02 -38.73 -3.18
C ASP A 566 10.13 -38.36 -4.68
N GLY A 567 11.19 -37.64 -5.07
CA GLY A 567 11.41 -37.13 -6.43
C GLY A 567 11.49 -35.60 -6.50
N ALA A 568 11.67 -35.05 -7.71
CA ALA A 568 11.67 -33.61 -7.92
C ALA A 568 10.24 -33.04 -7.77
N THR A 569 10.13 -31.84 -7.19
CA THR A 569 8.86 -31.11 -7.05
C THR A 569 9.09 -29.63 -7.35
N THR A 570 8.12 -29.00 -8.02
CA THR A 570 8.12 -27.55 -8.23
C THR A 570 7.64 -26.86 -6.96
N GLN A 571 8.47 -25.98 -6.40
CA GLN A 571 8.11 -25.10 -5.29
C GLN A 571 8.09 -23.64 -5.75
N HIS A 572 6.98 -22.96 -5.49
CA HIS A 572 6.84 -21.53 -5.78
C HIS A 572 7.34 -20.69 -4.59
N TRP A 573 8.05 -19.61 -4.87
CA TRP A 573 8.47 -18.62 -3.90
C TRP A 573 7.83 -17.27 -4.21
N TYR A 574 7.12 -16.71 -3.23
CA TYR A 574 6.51 -15.40 -3.32
C TYR A 574 7.42 -14.33 -2.69
N TYR A 575 7.90 -13.41 -3.52
CA TYR A 575 8.65 -12.22 -3.10
C TYR A 575 7.67 -11.09 -2.81
N PRO A 576 7.54 -10.64 -1.55
CA PRO A 576 6.63 -9.56 -1.21
C PRO A 576 7.13 -8.21 -1.74
N GLY A 577 6.20 -7.43 -2.28
CA GLY A 577 6.40 -6.02 -2.58
C GLY A 577 6.35 -5.15 -1.30
N ARG A 578 6.48 -3.83 -1.50
CA ARG A 578 6.53 -2.88 -0.37
C ARG A 578 5.26 -2.87 0.47
N SER A 579 4.12 -2.90 -0.19
CA SER A 579 2.82 -2.79 0.46
C SER A 579 2.45 -4.11 1.17
N ASP A 580 2.90 -5.28 0.68
CA ASP A 580 2.78 -6.57 1.40
C ASP A 580 3.47 -6.53 2.76
N CYS A 581 4.64 -5.91 2.86
CA CYS A 581 5.34 -5.78 4.13
C CYS A 581 4.46 -5.07 5.17
N LYS A 582 3.71 -4.04 4.75
CA LYS A 582 2.83 -3.26 5.64
C LYS A 582 1.58 -4.04 6.07
N ALA A 583 1.18 -5.10 5.37
CA ALA A 583 0.06 -5.94 5.77
C ALA A 583 0.33 -6.68 7.08
N CYS A 584 1.58 -7.09 7.32
CA CYS A 584 1.98 -7.82 8.53
C CYS A 584 2.71 -6.93 9.55
N HIS A 585 3.54 -5.99 9.09
CA HIS A 585 4.35 -5.10 9.94
C HIS A 585 3.55 -3.89 10.41
N THR A 586 2.52 -4.14 11.22
CA THR A 586 1.59 -3.13 11.74
C THR A 586 1.91 -2.72 13.18
N ALA A 587 1.31 -1.63 13.65
CA ALA A 587 1.41 -1.22 15.05
C ALA A 587 0.88 -2.29 16.02
N ALA A 588 -0.20 -2.99 15.67
CA ALA A 588 -0.76 -4.07 16.48
C ALA A 588 0.18 -5.29 16.55
N GLY A 589 0.89 -5.59 15.46
CA GLY A 589 1.97 -6.59 15.43
C GLY A 589 3.29 -6.13 16.05
N GLY A 590 3.39 -4.86 16.47
CA GLY A 590 4.60 -4.24 17.02
C GLY A 590 5.68 -3.88 16.00
N PHE A 591 5.34 -3.86 14.71
CA PHE A 591 6.23 -3.68 13.56
C PHE A 591 7.32 -4.74 13.43
N VAL A 592 8.21 -4.93 14.42
CA VAL A 592 9.27 -5.94 14.34
C VAL A 592 8.76 -7.29 14.81
N LEU A 593 8.22 -8.05 13.86
CA LEU A 593 7.58 -9.33 14.14
C LEU A 593 8.55 -10.32 14.81
N SER A 594 8.17 -10.73 16.01
CA SER A 594 8.81 -11.80 16.78
C SER A 594 10.30 -11.57 17.10
N LEU A 595 10.69 -10.30 17.33
CA LEU A 595 11.98 -9.94 17.93
C LEU A 595 11.76 -9.44 19.36
N ASN A 596 11.61 -10.38 20.28
CA ASN A 596 11.26 -10.11 21.68
C ASN A 596 11.97 -11.07 22.64
N THR A 597 11.78 -10.84 23.95
CA THR A 597 12.42 -11.59 25.03
C THR A 597 12.20 -13.10 24.91
N ARG A 598 10.96 -13.59 24.75
CA ARG A 598 10.69 -15.03 24.65
C ARG A 598 11.36 -15.68 23.45
N GLN A 599 11.49 -14.92 22.36
CA GLN A 599 12.15 -15.38 21.15
C GLN A 599 13.66 -15.49 21.28
N LEU A 600 14.27 -14.53 21.97
CA LEU A 600 15.73 -14.41 22.07
C LEU A 600 16.30 -15.05 23.33
N ASN A 601 15.47 -15.40 24.31
CA ASN A 601 15.91 -16.10 25.51
C ASN A 601 16.31 -17.55 25.20
N ARG A 602 17.51 -17.70 24.64
CA ARG A 602 18.22 -18.93 24.30
C ARG A 602 19.70 -18.62 24.16
N ASP A 603 20.51 -19.67 24.11
CA ASP A 603 21.93 -19.53 23.81
C ASP A 603 22.19 -19.31 22.32
N HIS A 604 23.20 -18.50 22.03
CA HIS A 604 23.74 -18.23 20.70
C HIS A 604 25.26 -18.07 20.78
N ASP A 605 25.96 -18.55 19.76
CA ASP A 605 27.41 -18.42 19.65
C ASP A 605 27.76 -17.18 18.82
N TYR A 606 28.44 -16.22 19.46
CA TYR A 606 28.92 -15.00 18.84
C TYR A 606 30.42 -15.08 18.44
N GLY A 607 30.99 -16.29 18.40
CA GLY A 607 32.40 -16.57 18.09
C GLY A 607 33.28 -16.90 19.30
N GLU A 608 32.73 -16.83 20.51
CA GLU A 608 33.42 -17.11 21.78
C GLU A 608 32.77 -18.26 22.56
N GLY A 609 31.82 -18.98 21.93
CA GLY A 609 31.00 -20.00 22.55
C GLY A 609 29.58 -19.53 22.87
N PRO A 610 28.69 -20.49 23.19
CA PRO A 610 27.28 -20.22 23.45
C PRO A 610 27.08 -19.40 24.73
N VAL A 611 26.22 -18.39 24.64
CA VAL A 611 25.74 -17.61 25.78
C VAL A 611 24.32 -17.16 25.52
N ASN A 612 23.56 -16.93 26.59
CA ASN A 612 22.23 -16.33 26.50
C ASN A 612 22.29 -15.01 25.71
N GLN A 613 21.50 -14.92 24.63
CA GLN A 613 21.54 -13.76 23.72
C GLN A 613 21.18 -12.45 24.42
N ILE A 614 20.22 -12.45 25.33
CA ILE A 614 19.77 -11.21 25.98
C ILE A 614 20.84 -10.71 26.95
N ALA A 615 21.48 -11.62 27.69
CA ALA A 615 22.64 -11.27 28.52
C ALA A 615 23.81 -10.73 27.66
N ALA A 616 24.06 -11.34 26.50
CA ALA A 616 25.07 -10.86 25.55
C ALA A 616 24.75 -9.45 25.00
N LEU A 617 23.51 -9.20 24.60
CA LEU A 617 23.03 -7.89 24.14
C LEU A 617 23.18 -6.83 25.24
N ALA A 618 22.85 -7.17 26.49
CA ALA A 618 23.05 -6.29 27.63
C ALA A 618 24.53 -5.99 27.88
N ALA A 619 25.41 -7.00 27.82
CA ALA A 619 26.85 -6.84 27.97
C ALA A 619 27.47 -5.98 26.85
N MET A 620 26.92 -6.07 25.63
CA MET A 620 27.29 -5.19 24.51
C MET A 620 26.76 -3.76 24.67
N GLY A 621 25.87 -3.48 25.63
CA GLY A 621 25.27 -2.16 25.85
C GLY A 621 24.17 -1.80 24.84
N VAL A 622 23.50 -2.81 24.26
CA VAL A 622 22.42 -2.64 23.29
C VAL A 622 21.17 -2.01 23.92
N PHE A 623 20.87 -2.34 25.17
CA PHE A 623 19.68 -1.84 25.86
C PHE A 623 19.92 -0.46 26.47
N SER A 624 18.86 0.36 26.46
CA SER A 624 18.85 1.72 27.01
C SER A 624 18.92 1.77 28.55
N ALA A 625 18.58 0.67 29.21
CA ALA A 625 18.66 0.50 30.66
C ALA A 625 19.29 -0.87 31.02
N PRO A 626 19.89 -1.00 32.22
CA PRO A 626 20.29 -2.29 32.74
C PRO A 626 19.10 -3.24 32.81
N LEU A 627 19.37 -4.54 32.63
CA LEU A 627 18.35 -5.57 32.82
C LEU A 627 17.92 -5.61 34.29
N PRO A 628 16.60 -5.74 34.57
CA PRO A 628 16.10 -5.71 35.95
C PRO A 628 16.49 -6.96 36.77
N GLU A 629 16.77 -8.06 36.09
CA GLU A 629 17.18 -9.34 36.67
C GLU A 629 17.99 -10.17 35.65
N ASP A 630 18.35 -11.39 36.02
CA ASP A 630 19.10 -12.30 35.14
C ASP A 630 18.23 -12.78 33.98
N ALA A 631 18.70 -12.61 32.74
CA ALA A 631 17.94 -12.99 31.57
C ALA A 631 17.52 -14.47 31.54
N ALA A 632 18.29 -15.34 32.19
CA ALA A 632 17.99 -16.77 32.27
C ALA A 632 16.72 -17.08 33.09
N THR A 633 16.19 -16.14 33.88
CA THR A 633 14.97 -16.36 34.68
C THR A 633 13.68 -16.10 33.90
N TRP A 634 13.75 -15.43 32.75
CA TRP A 634 12.57 -15.14 31.95
C TRP A 634 12.05 -16.36 31.20
N GLU A 635 10.75 -16.31 30.87
CA GLU A 635 10.13 -17.33 30.04
C GLU A 635 10.72 -17.28 28.62
N ALA A 636 11.14 -18.43 28.11
CA ALA A 636 11.51 -18.63 26.71
C ALA A 636 10.40 -19.38 25.98
N TYR A 637 10.23 -19.14 24.68
CA TYR A 637 9.44 -20.07 23.88
C TYR A 637 10.13 -21.45 23.87
N PRO A 638 9.36 -22.55 23.85
CA PRO A 638 9.92 -23.88 23.68
C PRO A 638 10.64 -23.99 22.33
N GLU A 639 11.71 -24.77 22.29
CA GLU A 639 12.48 -25.00 21.07
C GLU A 639 11.64 -25.81 20.05
N TRP A 640 11.31 -25.18 18.91
CA TRP A 640 10.37 -25.76 17.94
C TRP A 640 10.83 -27.11 17.36
N SER A 641 12.14 -27.32 17.26
CA SER A 641 12.75 -28.55 16.72
C SER A 641 12.61 -29.75 17.66
N ALA A 642 12.33 -29.55 18.95
CA ALA A 642 12.16 -30.62 19.92
C ALA A 642 10.83 -31.38 19.73
N ASP A 643 10.83 -32.69 20.00
CA ASP A 643 9.60 -33.48 20.08
C ASP A 643 8.89 -33.20 21.41
N ALA A 644 7.55 -33.18 21.38
CA ALA A 644 6.78 -33.00 22.60
C ALA A 644 6.79 -34.31 23.40
N SER A 645 7.24 -34.26 24.65
CA SER A 645 7.27 -35.39 25.58
C SER A 645 5.97 -35.57 26.37
N SER A 646 5.06 -34.58 26.31
CA SER A 646 3.77 -34.57 27.01
C SER A 646 2.71 -33.70 26.31
N PRO A 647 1.41 -33.89 26.60
CA PRO A 647 0.33 -33.02 26.12
C PRO A 647 0.51 -31.54 26.47
N ASP A 648 0.97 -31.24 27.69
CA ASP A 648 1.21 -29.86 28.15
C ASP A 648 2.37 -29.19 27.39
N GLU A 649 3.40 -29.98 27.06
CA GLU A 649 4.51 -29.48 26.24
C GLU A 649 4.09 -29.25 24.79
N ASN A 650 3.26 -30.13 24.23
CA ASN A 650 2.70 -29.92 22.90
C ASN A 650 1.85 -28.64 22.86
N GLU A 651 1.04 -28.39 23.88
CA GLU A 651 0.28 -27.14 23.98
C GLU A 651 1.19 -25.90 24.01
N ARG A 652 2.28 -25.91 24.79
CA ARG A 652 3.25 -24.80 24.78
C ARG A 652 3.87 -24.58 23.41
N LEU A 653 4.20 -25.65 22.67
CA LEU A 653 4.74 -25.56 21.31
C LEU A 653 3.71 -25.00 20.33
N VAL A 654 2.46 -25.47 20.40
CA VAL A 654 1.35 -24.96 19.57
C VAL A 654 1.08 -23.49 19.85
N ARG A 655 1.02 -23.06 21.12
CA ARG A 655 0.81 -21.66 21.47
C ARG A 655 1.95 -20.77 21.00
N ALA A 656 3.20 -21.24 21.08
CA ALA A 656 4.35 -20.49 20.56
C ALA A 656 4.31 -20.37 19.03
N TYR A 657 3.91 -21.44 18.33
CA TYR A 657 3.72 -21.42 16.89
C TYR A 657 2.64 -20.43 16.45
N LEU A 658 1.47 -20.46 17.11
CA LEU A 658 0.36 -19.56 16.80
C LEU A 658 0.72 -18.10 17.10
N ASP A 659 1.49 -17.82 18.14
CA ASP A 659 1.97 -16.47 18.42
C ASP A 659 2.88 -15.97 17.30
N VAL A 660 3.89 -16.76 16.94
CA VAL A 660 4.90 -16.36 15.94
C VAL A 660 4.34 -16.28 14.52
N ASN A 661 3.40 -17.15 14.15
CA ASN A 661 2.90 -17.27 12.78
C ASN A 661 1.53 -16.61 12.54
N CYS A 662 0.78 -16.29 13.59
CA CYS A 662 -0.61 -15.87 13.44
C CYS A 662 -1.02 -14.66 14.29
N ALA A 663 -0.44 -14.45 15.48
CA ALA A 663 -0.92 -13.43 16.42
C ALA A 663 -0.74 -11.99 15.92
N PHE A 664 0.24 -11.70 15.06
CA PHE A 664 0.37 -10.37 14.45
C PHE A 664 -0.85 -9.97 13.60
N CYS A 665 -1.60 -10.95 13.07
CA CYS A 665 -2.91 -10.73 12.45
C CYS A 665 -4.05 -10.89 13.46
N HIS A 666 -3.91 -11.88 14.35
CA HIS A 666 -4.94 -12.35 15.27
C HIS A 666 -4.64 -11.95 16.72
N ALA A 667 -4.63 -10.64 16.94
CA ALA A 667 -4.54 -9.98 18.24
C ALA A 667 -5.45 -8.75 18.23
N PRO A 668 -5.81 -8.18 19.41
CA PRO A 668 -6.59 -6.95 19.46
C PRO A 668 -5.98 -5.83 18.61
N GLY A 669 -6.75 -5.29 17.66
CA GLY A 669 -6.31 -4.25 16.73
C GLY A 669 -5.50 -4.76 15.52
N GLY A 670 -5.27 -6.07 15.41
CA GLY A 670 -4.64 -6.69 14.25
C GLY A 670 -5.57 -6.71 13.02
N PRO A 671 -5.01 -6.92 11.82
CA PRO A 671 -5.77 -6.91 10.56
C PRO A 671 -6.70 -8.13 10.37
N GLY A 672 -6.66 -9.14 11.25
CA GLY A 672 -7.50 -10.32 11.15
C GLY A 672 -8.97 -10.04 11.49
N ASN A 673 -9.89 -10.48 10.63
CA ASN A 673 -11.34 -10.25 10.75
C ASN A 673 -12.07 -11.15 11.79
N SER A 674 -11.34 -11.75 12.72
CA SER A 674 -11.88 -12.67 13.74
C SER A 674 -11.55 -12.16 15.14
N PRO A 675 -12.44 -12.31 16.15
CA PRO A 675 -12.18 -11.86 17.52
C PRO A 675 -11.13 -12.71 18.26
N ILE A 676 -10.44 -13.62 17.57
CA ILE A 676 -9.43 -14.48 18.18
C ILE A 676 -8.19 -13.70 18.60
N ASP A 677 -7.60 -14.15 19.71
CA ASP A 677 -6.37 -13.60 20.25
C ASP A 677 -5.38 -14.76 20.46
N LEU A 678 -4.40 -14.85 19.55
CA LEU A 678 -3.46 -15.96 19.47
C LEU A 678 -2.13 -15.69 20.19
N ARG A 679 -2.03 -14.59 20.94
CA ARG A 679 -0.81 -14.24 21.69
C ARG A 679 -0.49 -15.33 22.72
N TYR A 680 0.79 -15.61 22.91
CA TYR A 680 1.24 -16.78 23.70
C TYR A 680 0.66 -16.85 25.13
N HIS A 681 0.46 -15.70 25.78
CA HIS A 681 -0.01 -15.65 27.16
C HIS A 681 -1.53 -15.49 27.30
N THR A 682 -2.27 -15.31 26.20
CA THR A 682 -3.73 -15.16 26.26
C THR A 682 -4.35 -16.45 26.77
N PRO A 683 -4.98 -16.46 27.97
CA PRO A 683 -5.57 -17.67 28.53
C PRO A 683 -6.53 -18.33 27.54
N LEU A 684 -6.57 -19.66 27.50
CA LEU A 684 -7.27 -20.41 26.45
C LEU A 684 -8.76 -20.03 26.35
N GLU A 685 -9.40 -19.79 27.50
CA GLU A 685 -10.79 -19.33 27.61
C GLU A 685 -11.02 -17.89 27.11
N ARG A 686 -9.95 -17.10 26.95
CA ARG A 686 -9.96 -15.73 26.44
C ARG A 686 -9.50 -15.61 24.99
N MET A 687 -8.93 -16.67 24.40
CA MET A 687 -8.49 -16.67 23.00
C MET A 687 -9.67 -16.58 22.01
N ALA A 688 -10.91 -16.79 22.47
CA ALA A 688 -12.12 -16.84 21.63
C ALA A 688 -12.01 -17.85 20.46
N LEU A 689 -11.26 -18.93 20.66
CA LEU A 689 -10.90 -19.89 19.62
C LEU A 689 -11.70 -21.20 19.71
N ILE A 690 -11.81 -21.77 20.90
CA ILE A 690 -12.41 -23.10 21.10
C ILE A 690 -13.94 -23.00 21.18
N GLY A 691 -14.63 -23.79 20.35
CA GLY A 691 -16.10 -23.83 20.34
C GLY A 691 -16.75 -22.54 19.82
N VAL A 692 -15.96 -21.70 19.13
CA VAL A 692 -16.43 -20.43 18.55
C VAL A 692 -16.73 -20.62 17.07
N PRO A 693 -17.93 -20.29 16.56
CA PRO A 693 -18.24 -20.41 15.14
C PRO A 693 -17.36 -19.49 14.28
N PRO A 694 -16.91 -19.94 13.09
CA PRO A 694 -16.20 -19.09 12.16
C PRO A 694 -17.10 -17.95 11.64
N ARG A 695 -16.52 -16.78 11.39
CA ARG A 695 -17.15 -15.63 10.72
C ARG A 695 -16.55 -15.47 9.31
N GLY A 696 -17.36 -15.06 8.33
CA GLY A 696 -16.92 -14.83 6.94
C GLY A 696 -16.96 -16.09 6.06
N THR A 697 -16.28 -16.02 4.90
CA THR A 697 -16.13 -17.10 3.90
C THR A 697 -15.52 -18.35 4.54
N ARG A 698 -16.05 -19.53 4.28
CA ARG A 698 -15.62 -20.81 4.90
C ARG A 698 -14.64 -21.57 4.01
N SER A 699 -13.77 -22.38 4.60
CA SER A 699 -13.06 -23.41 3.84
C SER A 699 -14.10 -24.35 3.19
N SER A 700 -14.06 -24.52 1.88
CA SER A 700 -15.13 -25.12 1.06
C SER A 700 -15.33 -26.64 1.24
N ARG A 701 -14.74 -27.25 2.28
CA ARG A 701 -15.00 -28.64 2.71
C ARG A 701 -16.00 -28.57 3.87
N GLU A 702 -17.00 -29.46 3.89
CA GLU A 702 -18.17 -29.44 4.79
C GLU A 702 -17.95 -28.70 6.12
N PRO A 703 -18.85 -27.78 6.50
CA PRO A 703 -18.49 -26.72 7.42
C PRO A 703 -18.02 -27.25 8.78
N ALA A 704 -16.74 -27.04 9.07
CA ALA A 704 -16.23 -27.03 10.43
C ALA A 704 -17.18 -26.19 11.29
N SER A 705 -17.74 -26.79 12.34
CA SER A 705 -18.75 -26.12 13.17
C SER A 705 -18.14 -24.97 13.99
N PHE A 706 -16.82 -25.02 14.23
CA PHE A 706 -16.08 -24.10 15.08
C PHE A 706 -14.67 -23.83 14.54
N LEU A 707 -14.08 -22.69 14.95
CA LEU A 707 -12.69 -22.33 14.68
C LEU A 707 -11.73 -23.43 15.17
N VAL A 708 -11.94 -23.89 16.40
CA VAL A 708 -11.40 -25.16 16.92
C VAL A 708 -12.54 -25.97 17.53
N SER A 709 -12.72 -27.20 17.04
CA SER A 709 -13.68 -28.18 17.55
C SER A 709 -12.97 -29.13 18.54
N PRO A 710 -13.25 -29.06 19.86
CA PRO A 710 -12.58 -29.90 20.86
C PRO A 710 -12.62 -31.39 20.51
N GLY A 711 -11.47 -32.07 20.56
CA GLY A 711 -11.34 -33.49 20.27
C GLY A 711 -11.56 -33.87 18.80
N ARG A 712 -11.79 -32.89 17.91
CA ARG A 712 -12.14 -33.11 16.49
C ARG A 712 -11.28 -32.27 15.55
N PRO A 713 -10.00 -32.65 15.33
CA PRO A 713 -9.06 -31.88 14.53
C PRO A 713 -9.53 -31.61 13.09
N ARG A 714 -10.09 -32.63 12.42
CA ARG A 714 -10.57 -32.54 11.04
C ARG A 714 -11.80 -31.64 10.86
N ASP A 715 -12.49 -31.34 11.96
CA ASP A 715 -13.68 -30.47 11.98
C ASP A 715 -13.35 -29.06 12.51
N SER A 716 -12.07 -28.67 12.50
CA SER A 716 -11.58 -27.39 13.01
C SER A 716 -11.12 -26.48 11.87
N GLU A 717 -11.76 -25.33 11.71
CA GLU A 717 -11.48 -24.38 10.63
C GLU A 717 -10.01 -23.89 10.65
N LEU A 718 -9.43 -23.72 11.84
CA LEU A 718 -8.02 -23.32 11.98
C LEU A 718 -7.09 -24.27 11.21
N LEU A 719 -7.25 -25.59 11.42
CA LEU A 719 -6.40 -26.60 10.79
C LEU A 719 -6.64 -26.66 9.28
N LEU A 720 -7.91 -26.61 8.86
CA LEU A 720 -8.27 -26.62 7.44
C LEU A 720 -7.66 -25.44 6.70
N ARG A 721 -7.73 -24.23 7.25
CA ARG A 721 -7.12 -23.04 6.63
C ARG A 721 -5.61 -23.08 6.60
N MET A 722 -4.98 -23.65 7.64
CA MET A 722 -3.54 -23.84 7.66
C MET A 722 -3.06 -24.84 6.61
N GLU A 723 -3.89 -25.83 6.25
CA GLU A 723 -3.59 -26.83 5.22
C GLU A 723 -3.85 -26.31 3.79
N LEU A 724 -4.89 -25.48 3.61
CA LEU A 724 -5.25 -24.91 2.31
C LEU A 724 -4.12 -24.09 1.72
N ARG A 725 -3.90 -24.23 0.41
CA ARG A 725 -3.05 -23.32 -0.37
C ARG A 725 -3.88 -22.72 -1.49
N GLY A 726 -3.97 -21.40 -1.47
CA GLY A 726 -4.91 -20.63 -2.25
C GLY A 726 -6.07 -20.07 -1.40
N PRO A 727 -7.29 -19.99 -1.94
CA PRO A 727 -8.34 -19.18 -1.35
C PRO A 727 -8.81 -19.65 0.02
N GLY A 728 -8.94 -18.70 0.95
CA GLY A 728 -9.27 -18.97 2.35
C GLY A 728 -8.13 -19.55 3.20
N GLN A 729 -6.91 -19.70 2.65
CA GLN A 729 -5.74 -20.16 3.39
C GLN A 729 -5.34 -19.22 4.54
N MET A 730 -4.58 -19.77 5.49
CA MET A 730 -3.85 -19.03 6.51
C MET A 730 -2.43 -19.59 6.66
N PRO A 731 -1.36 -18.76 6.67
CA PRO A 731 -1.38 -17.30 6.50
C PRO A 731 -1.81 -16.89 5.09
N VAL A 732 -2.38 -15.70 4.98
CA VAL A 732 -2.91 -15.18 3.71
C VAL A 732 -1.81 -14.84 2.69
N LEU A 733 -0.62 -14.45 3.15
CA LEU A 733 0.48 -13.97 2.31
C LEU A 733 1.76 -14.78 2.59
N ALA A 734 2.68 -14.77 1.62
CA ALA A 734 4.07 -15.23 1.77
C ALA A 734 4.30 -16.70 2.15
N SER A 735 3.32 -17.59 1.97
CA SER A 735 3.50 -19.05 2.06
C SER A 735 2.71 -19.78 0.97
N THR A 736 3.40 -20.63 0.22
CA THR A 736 2.86 -21.49 -0.85
C THR A 736 2.84 -22.97 -0.45
N VAL A 737 3.48 -23.34 0.67
CA VAL A 737 3.61 -24.74 1.14
C VAL A 737 3.07 -24.90 2.56
N ALA A 738 2.29 -25.95 2.80
CA ALA A 738 1.75 -26.30 4.12
C ALA A 738 2.84 -26.74 5.12
N ASP A 739 2.82 -26.19 6.33
CA ASP A 739 3.69 -26.63 7.43
C ASP A 739 3.13 -27.92 8.05
N THR A 740 3.51 -29.06 7.48
CA THR A 740 3.01 -30.37 7.89
C THR A 740 3.33 -30.71 9.33
N ARG A 741 4.47 -30.24 9.86
CA ARG A 741 4.85 -30.44 11.27
C ARG A 741 3.92 -29.65 12.20
N ALA A 742 3.64 -28.39 11.86
CA ALA A 742 2.70 -27.58 12.64
C ALA A 742 1.27 -28.13 12.57
N LEU A 743 0.81 -28.54 11.39
CA LEU A 743 -0.49 -29.18 11.20
C LEU A 743 -0.64 -30.40 12.10
N GLN A 744 0.36 -31.29 12.14
CA GLN A 744 0.33 -32.47 12.98
C GLN A 744 0.26 -32.10 14.48
N ARG A 745 1.10 -31.18 14.95
CA ARG A 745 1.12 -30.76 16.37
C ARG A 745 -0.18 -30.10 16.82
N ILE A 746 -0.75 -29.26 15.96
CA ILE A 746 -2.03 -28.60 16.24
C ILE A 746 -3.15 -29.63 16.21
N ALA A 747 -3.13 -30.59 15.29
CA ALA A 747 -4.09 -31.68 15.28
C ALA A 747 -4.04 -32.51 16.58
N ASP A 748 -2.84 -32.85 17.06
CA ASP A 748 -2.64 -33.56 18.32
C ASP A 748 -3.12 -32.73 19.52
N TRP A 749 -2.86 -31.42 19.51
CA TRP A 749 -3.37 -30.48 20.52
C TRP A 749 -4.89 -30.37 20.50
N ILE A 750 -5.54 -30.36 19.33
CA ILE A 750 -7.00 -30.33 19.25
C ILE A 750 -7.58 -31.65 19.76
N ALA A 751 -6.93 -32.78 19.48
CA ALA A 751 -7.39 -34.11 19.91
C ALA A 751 -7.38 -34.29 21.43
N GLN A 752 -6.46 -33.63 22.17
CA GLN A 752 -6.44 -33.66 23.64
C GLN A 752 -7.51 -32.78 24.31
N LEU A 753 -8.10 -31.81 23.60
CA LEU A 753 -9.12 -30.93 24.16
C LEU A 753 -10.40 -31.72 24.49
N GLN A 754 -10.89 -31.56 25.72
CA GLN A 754 -12.13 -32.19 26.15
C GLN A 754 -13.34 -31.48 25.52
N PRO A 755 -14.33 -32.21 24.97
CA PRO A 755 -15.62 -31.61 24.64
C PRO A 755 -16.23 -31.02 25.91
N SER A 756 -16.64 -29.75 25.87
CA SER A 756 -17.42 -29.18 26.96
C SER A 756 -18.65 -30.05 27.20
N GLY A 757 -18.79 -30.56 28.43
CA GLY A 757 -19.96 -31.35 28.84
C GLY A 757 -21.23 -30.56 28.50
N ARG A 758 -22.10 -31.18 27.69
CA ARG A 758 -23.40 -30.60 27.31
C ARG A 758 -24.31 -30.39 28.50
#